data_AF-A0A6A4W0U7-F1
#
_entry.id   AF-A0A6A4W0U7-F1
#
_cell.length_a   1.000
_cell.length_b   1.000
_cell.length_c   1.000
_cell.angle_alpha   90.00
_cell.angle_beta   90.00
_cell.angle_gamma   90.00
#
_symmetry.space_group_name_H-M   'P 1'
#
loop_
_entity.id
_entity.type
_entity.pdbx_description
1 polymer ?
#
loop_
_entity_poly.entity_id
_entity_poly.type
_entity_poly.pdbx_seq_one_letter_code
_entity_poly.pdbx_strand_id
1 'polypeptide(L)'
;MRVVALVSGGKDSCYNMIQCVREGHTVVALANLHPPQSANDEMDSYMYQTVGHNAIALYAEAMELPLYRASIRGSACASDREYSPTEGDEVEDLHRLLSKIKLLPGGSDPCPRCSRLGLTSLSFLWRRDQSELLAEMVECRVLAVLVKVAALGLLPDRHLGQTLDQIRPHMERMKGKYGLNVCGEGGEYETFTLDCPLFKKRIVVDEQEVVTHSDDAFAPVAYLNFTRTHLEDKQLGDLTQAQRIVGLPATCERPELLDAPPPVDGSTDPPSEDATAVPEPTVAESAGWVWVGPIEGRADGGRSGMEAALDTLTESLSSRGLAVSDLTSVALFVSRMSRYAALNSEYVRRLGGSRPARLCVQAPLPAGSEVRLEVTALRAAAARRRHMHVQSVSHWAPANIGPYSQSVLCGEVLYVAGMIGLDPASMRLVRGGEQQARLALRHVERVIEASSNDADTDTVVQTVCYVTDPSLLTPCSALMTARLASSLQCAVVVPGLPRGAAVEWHVWTHAHNAQFLSECRQSSLELDGVAMEVSLRWSVAHRLSAATVLCSAGGDGRLSAGQLTGCLRSTVGCLRSKAGQAAVCHLRVFHCVEDGAAVAEAALSVRGPLCVVTPVPVTAVGDGVTRRVAVTALAMDAAREKRD
;
A
#
# COMPACT_ATOMS: atom_id res chain seq x y z
N MET A 1 -6.61 14.78 -15.39
CA MET A 1 -8.02 14.26 -15.44
C MET A 1 -9.00 15.40 -15.12
N ARG A 2 -10.28 15.26 -15.48
CA ARG A 2 -11.35 16.16 -15.00
C ARG A 2 -11.80 15.71 -13.61
N VAL A 3 -11.91 16.62 -12.63
CA VAL A 3 -12.21 16.27 -11.23
C VAL A 3 -13.37 17.09 -10.68
N VAL A 4 -14.13 16.47 -9.79
CA VAL A 4 -15.15 17.12 -8.97
C VAL A 4 -14.55 17.34 -7.59
N ALA A 5 -14.53 18.59 -7.13
CA ALA A 5 -14.01 18.92 -5.81
C ALA A 5 -15.11 18.82 -4.76
N LEU A 6 -14.88 17.99 -3.73
CA LEU A 6 -15.69 18.03 -2.51
C LEU A 6 -15.26 19.24 -1.69
N VAL A 7 -16.13 20.23 -1.57
CA VAL A 7 -15.83 21.49 -0.88
C VAL A 7 -16.61 21.59 0.43
N SER A 8 -15.87 21.88 1.51
CA SER A 8 -16.42 22.16 2.84
C SER A 8 -16.45 23.65 3.17
N GLY A 9 -15.70 24.46 2.40
CA GLY A 9 -15.39 25.85 2.74
C GLY A 9 -14.04 25.99 3.46
N GLY A 10 -13.53 24.92 4.04
CA GLY A 10 -12.28 24.92 4.78
C GLY A 10 -11.03 24.98 3.90
N LYS A 11 -9.92 25.36 4.55
CA LYS A 11 -8.56 25.43 3.99
C LYS A 11 -8.15 24.15 3.25
N ASP A 12 -8.51 22.99 3.78
CA ASP A 12 -8.04 21.69 3.27
C ASP A 12 -8.66 21.37 1.91
N SER A 13 -9.97 21.66 1.76
CA SER A 13 -10.66 21.46 0.50
C SER A 13 -10.08 22.36 -0.61
N CYS A 14 -9.80 23.63 -0.30
CA CYS A 14 -9.17 24.58 -1.23
C CYS A 14 -7.73 24.19 -1.57
N TYR A 15 -6.93 23.81 -0.58
CA TYR A 15 -5.54 23.43 -0.83
C TYR A 15 -5.43 22.12 -1.61
N ASN A 16 -6.29 21.13 -1.35
CA ASN A 16 -6.32 19.89 -2.13
C ASN A 16 -6.73 20.16 -3.60
N MET A 17 -7.60 21.13 -3.87
CA MET A 17 -7.87 21.57 -5.25
C MET A 17 -6.61 22.15 -5.92
N ILE A 18 -5.83 22.96 -5.21
CA ILE A 18 -4.55 23.49 -5.73
C ILE A 18 -3.60 22.34 -6.07
N GLN A 19 -3.49 21.32 -5.20
CA GLN A 19 -2.68 20.13 -5.50
C GLN A 19 -3.21 19.35 -6.71
N CYS A 20 -4.53 19.19 -6.85
CA CYS A 20 -5.12 18.57 -8.03
C CYS A 20 -4.72 19.32 -9.31
N VAL A 21 -4.81 20.65 -9.31
CA VAL A 21 -4.41 21.46 -10.48
C VAL A 21 -2.91 21.34 -10.73
N ARG A 22 -2.09 21.34 -9.67
CA ARG A 22 -0.64 21.16 -9.76
C ARG A 22 -0.29 19.84 -10.43
N GLU A 23 -0.93 18.74 -10.05
CA GLU A 23 -0.75 17.41 -10.63
C GLU A 23 -1.41 17.23 -12.02
N GLY A 24 -1.81 18.32 -12.67
CA GLY A 24 -2.33 18.31 -14.05
C GLY A 24 -3.80 17.88 -14.16
N HIS A 25 -4.55 17.93 -13.06
CA HIS A 25 -6.00 17.77 -13.08
C HIS A 25 -6.69 19.11 -13.33
N THR A 26 -7.94 19.06 -13.80
CA THR A 26 -8.77 20.23 -14.02
C THR A 26 -10.01 20.11 -13.17
N VAL A 27 -10.23 21.06 -12.26
CA VAL A 27 -11.45 21.10 -11.46
C VAL A 27 -12.58 21.60 -12.35
N VAL A 28 -13.64 20.79 -12.51
CA VAL A 28 -14.75 21.10 -13.43
C VAL A 28 -16.09 21.31 -12.74
N ALA A 29 -16.19 20.92 -11.47
CA ALA A 29 -17.39 21.09 -10.67
C ALA A 29 -17.03 21.06 -9.17
N LEU A 30 -17.88 21.70 -8.38
CA LEU A 30 -17.86 21.66 -6.92
C LEU A 30 -19.03 20.82 -6.41
N ALA A 31 -18.83 20.09 -5.33
CA ALA A 31 -19.87 19.32 -4.68
C ALA A 31 -19.81 19.53 -3.17
N ASN A 32 -20.96 19.74 -2.54
CA ASN A 32 -21.07 20.01 -1.11
C ASN A 32 -22.28 19.29 -0.51
N LEU A 33 -22.06 18.62 0.62
CA LEU A 33 -23.14 18.19 1.49
C LEU A 33 -23.35 19.26 2.57
N HIS A 34 -24.62 19.56 2.89
CA HIS A 34 -24.97 20.60 3.85
C HIS A 34 -26.04 20.12 4.84
N PRO A 35 -26.13 20.76 6.03
CA PRO A 35 -27.21 20.47 6.98
C PRO A 35 -28.61 20.67 6.36
N PRO A 36 -29.63 19.92 6.80
CA PRO A 36 -31.03 20.20 6.44
C PRO A 36 -31.42 21.64 6.85
N GLN A 37 -32.31 22.28 6.09
CA GLN A 37 -32.83 23.63 6.41
C GLN A 37 -33.55 23.72 7.77
N SER A 38 -33.94 22.59 8.35
CA SER A 38 -34.59 22.50 9.66
C SER A 38 -33.62 22.35 10.83
N ALA A 39 -32.32 22.17 10.58
CA ALA A 39 -31.29 22.08 11.60
C ALA A 39 -30.62 23.44 11.81
N ASN A 40 -30.11 23.70 13.02
CA ASN A 40 -29.23 24.85 13.27
C ASN A 40 -27.98 24.74 12.36
N ASP A 41 -27.33 25.87 12.09
CA ASP A 41 -26.15 25.94 11.21
C ASP A 41 -24.99 25.02 11.66
N GLU A 42 -24.96 24.67 12.94
CA GLU A 42 -24.07 23.67 13.52
C GLU A 42 -24.84 22.38 13.84
N MET A 43 -24.39 21.29 13.21
CA MET A 43 -24.82 19.93 13.49
C MET A 43 -23.58 19.07 13.74
N ASP A 44 -23.64 18.18 14.73
CA ASP A 44 -22.59 17.20 15.05
C ASP A 44 -22.48 16.14 13.95
N SER A 45 -21.97 16.52 12.78
CA SER A 45 -21.52 15.56 11.76
C SER A 45 -20.06 15.22 12.01
N TYR A 46 -19.77 13.93 12.06
CA TYR A 46 -18.40 13.43 12.24
C TYR A 46 -17.56 13.56 10.95
N MET A 47 -18.20 13.62 9.77
CA MET A 47 -17.50 13.63 8.48
C MET A 47 -17.57 14.95 7.71
N TYR A 48 -18.55 15.83 7.96
CA TYR A 48 -18.75 17.03 7.15
C TYR A 48 -18.78 18.30 8.00
N GLN A 49 -18.04 19.31 7.53
CA GLN A 49 -18.12 20.67 8.06
C GLN A 49 -19.52 21.23 7.85
N THR A 50 -20.14 21.74 8.92
CA THR A 50 -21.49 22.32 8.89
C THR A 50 -21.45 23.84 9.03
N VAL A 51 -20.48 24.38 9.75
CA VAL A 51 -20.28 25.82 9.92
C VAL A 51 -19.78 26.47 8.62
N GLY A 52 -20.36 27.62 8.28
CA GLY A 52 -20.02 28.38 7.08
C GLY A 52 -20.68 27.85 5.79
N HIS A 53 -21.56 26.85 5.88
CA HIS A 53 -22.22 26.26 4.71
C HIS A 53 -23.10 27.26 3.94
N ASN A 54 -23.54 28.34 4.59
CA ASN A 54 -24.34 29.43 4.02
C ASN A 54 -23.57 30.20 2.94
N ALA A 55 -22.24 30.33 3.09
CA ALA A 55 -21.39 31.07 2.15
C ALA A 55 -20.79 30.20 1.03
N ILE A 56 -21.02 28.87 1.04
CA ILE A 56 -20.46 27.95 0.02
C ILE A 56 -20.95 28.24 -1.39
N ALA A 57 -22.16 28.79 -1.54
CA ALA A 57 -22.68 29.19 -2.86
C ALA A 57 -21.73 30.18 -3.56
N LEU A 58 -21.05 31.03 -2.80
CA LEU A 58 -20.09 32.00 -3.32
C LEU A 58 -18.86 31.35 -3.95
N TYR A 59 -18.51 30.10 -3.61
CA TYR A 59 -17.38 29.41 -4.25
C TYR A 59 -17.68 29.12 -5.71
N ALA A 60 -18.94 28.81 -6.03
CA ALA A 60 -19.38 28.56 -7.40
C ALA A 60 -19.17 29.81 -8.28
N GLU A 61 -19.57 30.97 -7.77
CA GLU A 61 -19.41 32.26 -8.44
C GLU A 61 -17.95 32.73 -8.45
N ALA A 62 -17.23 32.58 -7.34
CA ALA A 62 -15.84 32.94 -7.21
C ALA A 62 -14.92 32.13 -8.13
N MET A 63 -15.22 30.85 -8.36
CA MET A 63 -14.44 29.99 -9.27
C MET A 63 -15.00 29.93 -10.69
N GLU A 64 -16.23 30.42 -10.90
CA GLU A 64 -17.03 30.21 -12.12
C GLU A 64 -17.17 28.73 -12.48
N LEU A 65 -17.56 27.91 -11.50
CA LEU A 65 -17.76 26.47 -11.64
C LEU A 65 -19.16 26.06 -11.19
N PRO A 66 -19.77 25.04 -11.80
CA PRO A 66 -21.04 24.51 -11.33
C PRO A 66 -20.89 23.91 -9.94
N LEU A 67 -21.83 24.24 -9.04
CA LEU A 67 -21.91 23.70 -7.69
C LEU A 67 -23.13 22.79 -7.54
N TYR A 68 -22.89 21.56 -7.10
CA TYR A 68 -23.93 20.59 -6.80
C TYR A 68 -24.04 20.42 -5.29
N ARG A 69 -25.24 20.64 -4.74
CA ARG A 69 -25.51 20.51 -3.31
C ARG A 69 -26.55 19.43 -3.04
N ALA A 70 -26.40 18.75 -1.91
CA ALA A 70 -27.43 17.90 -1.35
C ALA A 70 -27.42 18.00 0.18
N SER A 71 -28.61 17.87 0.79
CA SER A 71 -28.72 17.87 2.25
C SER A 71 -28.30 16.51 2.82
N ILE A 72 -27.59 16.54 3.95
CA ILE A 72 -27.28 15.36 4.75
C ILE A 72 -28.59 14.87 5.38
N ARG A 73 -28.95 13.61 5.14
CA ARG A 73 -30.15 12.97 5.70
C ARG A 73 -29.79 11.85 6.67
N GLY A 74 -28.66 11.18 6.41
CA GLY A 74 -28.14 10.12 7.25
C GLY A 74 -27.28 10.63 8.40
N SER A 75 -26.83 9.69 9.23
CA SER A 75 -25.83 9.91 10.29
C SER A 75 -24.63 8.99 10.07
N ALA A 76 -23.53 9.23 10.80
CA ALA A 76 -22.35 8.37 10.76
C ALA A 76 -22.67 7.01 11.42
N CYS A 77 -23.17 6.04 10.64
CA CYS A 77 -23.61 4.74 11.13
C CYS A 77 -22.50 3.69 11.03
N ALA A 78 -21.79 3.65 9.90
CA ALA A 78 -20.70 2.71 9.64
C ALA A 78 -19.33 3.41 9.75
N SER A 79 -18.59 3.08 10.81
CA SER A 79 -17.22 3.56 11.06
C SER A 79 -16.13 2.54 10.73
N ASP A 80 -16.53 1.38 10.17
CA ASP A 80 -15.61 0.31 9.81
C ASP A 80 -14.69 0.68 8.63
N ARG A 81 -13.54 -0.01 8.55
CA ARG A 81 -12.55 0.18 7.48
C ARG A 81 -13.07 -0.25 6.12
N GLU A 82 -13.93 -1.28 6.09
CA GLU A 82 -14.65 -1.71 4.90
C GLU A 82 -16.09 -1.23 5.01
N TYR A 83 -16.56 -0.49 3.99
CA TYR A 83 -17.91 0.06 3.98
C TYR A 83 -18.82 -0.82 3.12
N SER A 84 -19.89 -1.33 3.72
CA SER A 84 -21.06 -1.86 3.01
C SER A 84 -22.16 -0.80 2.96
N PRO A 85 -22.93 -0.71 1.86
CA PRO A 85 -24.08 0.19 1.79
C PRO A 85 -24.98 0.03 3.01
N THR A 86 -25.10 1.09 3.79
CA THR A 86 -25.82 1.09 5.06
C THR A 86 -26.98 2.07 4.95
N GLU A 87 -28.20 1.57 5.17
CA GLU A 87 -29.38 2.42 5.14
C GLU A 87 -29.31 3.49 6.24
N GLY A 88 -29.61 4.74 5.88
CA GLY A 88 -29.53 5.86 6.83
C GLY A 88 -28.13 6.41 7.08
N ASP A 89 -27.11 5.96 6.35
CA ASP A 89 -25.74 6.46 6.52
C ASP A 89 -25.42 7.67 5.61
N GLU A 90 -24.68 8.65 6.13
CA GLU A 90 -24.31 9.88 5.41
C GLU A 90 -23.36 9.64 4.21
N VAL A 91 -22.69 8.48 4.14
CA VAL A 91 -21.95 8.04 2.94
C VAL A 91 -22.89 7.82 1.75
N GLU A 92 -24.13 7.37 1.98
CA GLU A 92 -25.12 7.20 0.91
C GLU A 92 -25.65 8.54 0.38
N ASP A 93 -25.67 9.59 1.20
CA ASP A 93 -25.96 10.95 0.75
C ASP A 93 -24.90 11.42 -0.25
N LEU A 94 -23.62 11.21 0.07
CA LEU A 94 -22.50 11.53 -0.81
C LEU A 94 -22.55 10.71 -2.11
N HIS A 95 -22.82 9.40 -2.00
CA HIS A 95 -22.99 8.54 -3.16
C HIS A 95 -24.11 9.05 -4.09
N ARG A 96 -25.27 9.43 -3.54
CA ARG A 96 -26.37 10.01 -4.31
C ARG A 96 -26.00 11.32 -4.98
N LEU A 97 -25.28 12.21 -4.28
CA LEU A 97 -24.82 13.48 -4.85
C LEU A 97 -23.85 13.24 -6.02
N LEU A 98 -22.83 12.41 -5.82
CA LEU A 98 -21.84 12.10 -6.85
C LEU A 98 -22.45 11.34 -8.04
N SER A 99 -23.44 10.46 -7.80
CA SER A 99 -24.17 9.78 -8.87
C SER A 99 -24.86 10.76 -9.82
N LYS A 100 -25.45 11.84 -9.29
CA LYS A 100 -26.08 12.90 -10.10
C LYS A 100 -25.06 13.61 -11.00
N ILE A 101 -23.83 13.80 -10.51
CA ILE A 101 -22.75 14.48 -11.23
C ILE A 101 -22.15 13.56 -12.31
N LYS A 102 -22.03 12.26 -12.02
CA LYS A 102 -21.44 11.25 -12.92
C LYS A 102 -22.26 10.92 -14.17
N LEU A 103 -23.49 11.42 -14.29
CA LEU A 103 -24.29 11.30 -15.53
C LEU A 103 -23.68 12.08 -16.72
N LEU A 104 -22.51 12.70 -16.54
CA LEU A 104 -21.64 13.25 -17.57
C LEU A 104 -20.46 12.29 -17.84
N PRO A 105 -20.13 11.96 -19.11
CA PRO A 105 -19.33 10.77 -19.45
C PRO A 105 -17.85 10.86 -19.05
N GLY A 106 -17.32 9.74 -18.52
CA GLY A 106 -15.89 9.43 -18.47
C GLY A 106 -15.35 9.02 -17.09
N GLY A 107 -14.93 7.76 -16.92
CA GLY A 107 -14.08 7.34 -15.80
C GLY A 107 -14.29 5.90 -15.34
N SER A 108 -13.18 5.15 -15.30
CA SER A 108 -13.04 3.76 -14.87
C SER A 108 -12.13 3.62 -13.63
N ASP A 109 -12.51 2.68 -12.77
CA ASP A 109 -11.79 1.95 -11.71
C ASP A 109 -11.42 2.61 -10.35
N PRO A 110 -11.50 1.85 -9.23
CA PRO A 110 -12.25 2.34 -8.06
C PRO A 110 -11.57 2.31 -6.66
N CYS A 111 -12.01 3.20 -5.77
CA CYS A 111 -11.81 3.24 -4.31
C CYS A 111 -13.14 2.87 -3.58
N PRO A 112 -13.25 2.04 -2.52
CA PRO A 112 -14.47 1.44 -1.97
C PRO A 112 -15.70 2.36 -1.83
N ARG A 113 -15.56 3.58 -1.28
CA ARG A 113 -16.69 4.52 -1.15
C ARG A 113 -17.10 5.16 -2.47
N CYS A 114 -16.13 5.37 -3.36
CA CYS A 114 -16.27 5.86 -4.73
C CYS A 114 -16.39 4.73 -5.78
N SER A 115 -16.33 3.46 -5.34
CA SER A 115 -16.03 2.31 -6.20
C SER A 115 -17.23 1.92 -7.02
N ARG A 116 -18.37 1.98 -6.36
CA ARG A 116 -19.72 1.87 -6.90
C ARG A 116 -19.94 2.86 -8.04
N LEU A 117 -19.22 3.98 -8.01
CA LEU A 117 -19.27 5.02 -9.01
C LEU A 117 -18.05 5.01 -9.94
N GLY A 118 -17.14 4.05 -9.87
CA GLY A 118 -15.94 4.01 -10.73
C GLY A 118 -15.13 5.32 -10.72
N LEU A 119 -15.13 6.02 -9.58
CA LEU A 119 -14.37 7.27 -9.39
C LEU A 119 -13.08 6.99 -8.63
N THR A 120 -12.03 7.72 -8.99
CA THR A 120 -10.74 7.73 -8.28
C THR A 120 -10.72 8.85 -7.24
N SER A 121 -10.32 8.52 -6.00
CA SER A 121 -10.15 9.52 -4.94
C SER A 121 -8.77 10.19 -5.03
N LEU A 122 -8.73 11.52 -5.00
CA LEU A 122 -7.48 12.30 -4.96
C LEU A 122 -7.36 12.96 -3.57
N SER A 123 -6.42 12.47 -2.76
CA SER A 123 -6.26 12.82 -1.35
C SER A 123 -4.81 13.23 -1.06
N PHE A 124 -4.37 14.33 -1.69
CA PHE A 124 -2.96 14.75 -1.69
C PHE A 124 -2.45 15.19 -0.32
N LEU A 125 -3.34 15.54 0.61
CA LEU A 125 -2.95 16.03 1.94
C LEU A 125 -2.72 14.89 2.96
N TRP A 126 -3.08 13.65 2.60
CA TRP A 126 -3.08 12.52 3.54
C TRP A 126 -1.67 12.09 3.97
N ARG A 127 -1.51 11.80 5.28
CA ARG A 127 -0.23 11.45 5.95
C ARG A 127 0.92 12.43 5.66
N ARG A 128 0.61 13.71 5.51
CA ARG A 128 1.62 14.78 5.46
C ARG A 128 1.87 15.35 6.84
N ASP A 129 3.05 15.94 7.05
CA ASP A 129 3.30 16.68 8.28
C ASP A 129 2.37 17.89 8.37
N GLN A 130 1.72 18.07 9.52
CA GLN A 130 0.69 19.07 9.72
C GLN A 130 1.25 20.50 9.78
N SER A 131 2.46 20.66 10.29
CA SER A 131 3.11 21.96 10.44
C SER A 131 3.59 22.46 9.07
N GLU A 132 4.25 21.58 8.30
CA GLU A 132 4.60 21.84 6.90
C GLU A 132 3.35 22.14 6.06
N LEU A 133 2.29 21.35 6.22
CA LEU A 133 1.06 21.50 5.45
C LEU A 133 0.40 22.86 5.70
N LEU A 134 0.28 23.29 6.96
CA LEU A 134 -0.30 24.61 7.29
C LEU A 134 0.58 25.76 6.79
N ALA A 135 1.90 25.63 6.89
CA ALA A 135 2.84 26.63 6.36
C ALA A 135 2.68 26.77 4.84
N GLU A 136 2.63 25.66 4.11
CA GLU A 136 2.44 25.67 2.66
C GLU A 136 1.10 26.26 2.22
N MET A 137 0.02 26.02 2.95
CA MET A 137 -1.29 26.62 2.65
C MET A 137 -1.17 28.16 2.65
N VAL A 138 -0.47 28.72 3.64
CA VAL A 138 -0.22 30.16 3.72
C VAL A 138 0.64 30.64 2.56
N GLU A 139 1.74 29.95 2.27
CA GLU A 139 2.66 30.31 1.19
C GLU A 139 2.00 30.19 -0.20
N CYS A 140 1.08 29.24 -0.37
CA CYS A 140 0.24 29.07 -1.55
C CYS A 140 -0.94 30.05 -1.59
N ARG A 141 -0.97 31.04 -0.68
CA ARG A 141 -1.98 32.11 -0.63
C ARG A 141 -3.40 31.59 -0.44
N VAL A 142 -3.57 30.51 0.33
CA VAL A 142 -4.89 30.09 0.83
C VAL A 142 -5.26 31.01 1.99
N LEU A 143 -6.00 32.07 1.69
CA LEU A 143 -6.50 33.01 2.67
C LEU A 143 -7.75 32.42 3.34
N ALA A 144 -7.56 31.64 4.39
CA ALA A 144 -8.64 31.12 5.22
C ALA A 144 -8.63 31.74 6.61
N VAL A 145 -9.83 31.95 7.16
CA VAL A 145 -10.05 32.46 8.51
C VAL A 145 -10.65 31.38 9.39
N LEU A 146 -10.35 31.41 10.69
CA LEU A 146 -10.98 30.53 11.67
C LEU A 146 -12.45 30.90 11.83
N VAL A 147 -13.34 29.93 11.61
CA VAL A 147 -14.79 30.11 11.77
C VAL A 147 -15.39 29.25 12.86
N LYS A 148 -14.64 28.29 13.41
CA LYS A 148 -15.03 27.54 14.61
C LYS A 148 -13.80 27.25 15.44
N VAL A 149 -13.94 27.26 16.75
CA VAL A 149 -12.95 26.74 17.70
C VAL A 149 -13.66 25.79 18.67
N ALA A 150 -13.00 24.68 19.01
CA ALA A 150 -13.56 23.65 19.89
C ALA A 150 -12.45 22.87 20.65
N ALA A 151 -11.32 23.53 20.95
CA ALA A 151 -10.17 22.87 21.56
C ALA A 151 -9.49 23.71 22.64
N LEU A 152 -8.86 23.02 23.59
CA LEU A 152 -8.08 23.61 24.66
C LEU A 152 -6.99 24.54 24.09
N GLY A 153 -6.92 25.76 24.63
CA GLY A 153 -5.97 26.77 24.19
C GLY A 153 -6.45 27.62 23.01
N LEU A 154 -7.63 27.35 22.45
CA LEU A 154 -8.29 28.22 21.48
C LEU A 154 -9.43 29.00 22.16
N LEU A 155 -9.33 30.33 22.15
CA LEU A 155 -10.32 31.23 22.76
C LEU A 155 -11.11 31.96 21.66
N PRO A 156 -12.46 31.91 21.70
CA PRO A 156 -13.33 32.54 20.70
C PRO A 156 -12.98 34.02 20.46
N ASP A 157 -12.94 34.83 21.52
CA ASP A 157 -12.71 36.28 21.46
C ASP A 157 -11.33 36.68 20.94
N ARG A 158 -10.38 35.74 20.90
CA ARG A 158 -9.01 36.01 20.45
C ARG A 158 -8.73 35.46 19.07
N HIS A 159 -9.27 34.29 18.74
CA HIS A 159 -8.82 33.52 17.58
C HIS A 159 -9.86 33.41 16.46
N LEU A 160 -11.16 33.52 16.74
CA LEU A 160 -12.15 33.52 15.66
C LEU A 160 -11.91 34.72 14.72
N GLY A 161 -11.98 34.46 13.42
CA GLY A 161 -11.72 35.44 12.36
C GLY A 161 -10.23 35.67 12.05
N GLN A 162 -9.29 35.12 12.84
CA GLN A 162 -7.88 35.18 12.49
C GLN A 162 -7.58 34.35 11.24
N THR A 163 -6.68 34.87 10.40
CA THR A 163 -6.17 34.15 9.23
C THR A 163 -5.21 33.04 9.63
N LEU A 164 -4.99 32.06 8.73
CA LEU A 164 -4.01 30.98 8.94
C LEU A 164 -2.61 31.51 9.28
N ASP A 165 -2.16 32.58 8.63
CA ASP A 165 -0.83 33.15 8.88
C ASP A 165 -0.71 33.75 10.29
N GLN A 166 -1.77 34.43 10.75
CA GLN A 166 -1.82 35.05 12.08
C GLN A 166 -1.85 33.98 13.19
N ILE A 167 -2.63 32.91 13.02
CA ILE A 167 -2.85 31.91 14.06
C ILE A 167 -1.76 30.84 14.10
N ARG A 168 -1.04 30.57 12.99
CA ARG A 168 -0.03 29.49 12.88
C ARG A 168 0.98 29.47 14.03
N PRO A 169 1.62 30.58 14.44
CA PRO A 169 2.56 30.56 15.58
C PRO A 169 1.91 30.14 16.89
N HIS A 170 0.62 30.40 17.07
CA HIS A 170 -0.13 29.93 18.24
C HIS A 170 -0.41 28.44 18.17
N MET A 171 -0.82 27.93 17.00
CA MET A 171 -1.07 26.50 16.78
C MET A 171 0.17 25.65 17.09
N GLU A 172 1.36 26.07 16.64
CA GLU A 172 2.61 25.37 16.96
C GLU A 172 2.92 25.33 18.46
N ARG A 173 2.65 26.43 19.17
CA ARG A 173 2.80 26.45 20.64
C ARG A 173 1.80 25.52 21.32
N MET A 174 0.56 25.45 20.83
CA MET A 174 -0.47 24.59 21.39
C MET A 174 -0.22 23.12 21.08
N LYS A 175 0.34 22.78 19.91
CA LYS A 175 0.85 21.44 19.58
C LYS A 175 1.83 20.96 20.66
N GLY A 176 2.83 21.78 20.98
CA GLY A 176 3.83 21.44 21.99
C GLY A 176 3.30 21.37 23.43
N LYS A 177 2.27 22.16 23.77
CA LYS A 177 1.72 22.21 25.15
C LYS A 177 0.61 21.20 25.41
N TYR A 178 -0.28 21.02 24.45
CA TYR A 178 -1.55 20.32 24.62
C TYR A 178 -1.77 19.21 23.58
N GLY A 179 -0.81 19.00 22.66
CA GLY A 179 -0.98 18.01 21.59
C GLY A 179 -1.97 18.42 20.51
N LEU A 180 -2.28 19.73 20.41
CA LEU A 180 -3.18 20.28 19.38
C LEU A 180 -2.71 19.87 17.97
N ASN A 181 -3.63 19.40 17.14
CA ASN A 181 -3.40 19.19 15.72
C ASN A 181 -3.30 20.54 15.00
N VAL A 182 -2.13 20.86 14.45
CA VAL A 182 -1.89 22.16 13.81
C VAL A 182 -2.85 22.42 12.64
N CYS A 183 -3.28 21.36 11.94
CA CYS A 183 -4.25 21.43 10.86
C CYS A 183 -5.71 21.25 11.33
N GLY A 184 -5.98 21.02 12.61
CA GLY A 184 -7.35 20.89 13.14
C GLY A 184 -8.12 19.65 12.66
N GLU A 185 -7.43 18.58 12.25
CA GLU A 185 -8.06 17.37 11.66
C GLU A 185 -9.11 16.71 12.57
N GLY A 186 -9.02 16.90 13.89
CA GLY A 186 -9.95 16.37 14.88
C GLY A 186 -11.18 17.25 15.14
N GLY A 187 -11.42 18.29 14.34
CA GLY A 187 -12.48 19.27 14.59
C GLY A 187 -12.12 20.32 15.64
N GLU A 188 -10.84 20.42 16.02
CA GLU A 188 -10.34 21.37 17.01
C GLU A 188 -10.61 22.83 16.62
N TYR A 189 -10.58 23.11 15.31
CA TYR A 189 -11.04 24.34 14.71
C TYR A 189 -11.48 24.08 13.27
N GLU A 190 -12.38 24.93 12.76
CA GLU A 190 -12.77 24.92 11.37
C GLU A 190 -12.44 26.26 10.72
N THR A 191 -12.35 26.25 9.40
CA THR A 191 -11.95 27.44 8.63
C THR A 191 -12.92 27.71 7.49
N PHE A 192 -12.92 28.95 7.01
CA PHE A 192 -13.56 29.33 5.78
C PHE A 192 -12.57 30.09 4.89
N THR A 193 -12.37 29.62 3.66
CA THR A 193 -11.43 30.23 2.70
C THR A 193 -12.10 31.40 2.01
N LEU A 194 -11.56 32.60 2.21
CA LEU A 194 -12.03 33.85 1.61
C LEU A 194 -11.41 34.09 0.23
N ASP A 195 -10.16 33.69 0.04
CA ASP A 195 -9.50 33.75 -1.25
C ASP A 195 -8.46 32.63 -1.42
N CYS A 196 -8.28 32.20 -2.66
CA CYS A 196 -7.13 31.37 -3.05
C CYS A 196 -6.77 31.61 -4.52
N PRO A 197 -5.62 31.13 -5.01
CA PRO A 197 -5.20 31.30 -6.41
C PRO A 197 -6.20 30.78 -7.44
N LEU A 198 -7.05 29.81 -7.09
CA LEU A 198 -8.06 29.27 -8.01
C LEU A 198 -9.29 30.17 -8.15
N PHE A 199 -9.52 31.08 -7.20
CA PHE A 199 -10.67 31.98 -7.22
C PHE A 199 -10.42 33.16 -8.18
N LYS A 200 -11.38 33.44 -9.06
CA LYS A 200 -11.48 34.63 -9.91
C LYS A 200 -11.97 35.86 -9.13
N LYS A 201 -12.77 35.64 -8.08
CA LYS A 201 -13.26 36.67 -7.18
C LYS A 201 -12.94 36.30 -5.74
N ARG A 202 -12.56 37.27 -4.90
CA ARG A 202 -12.39 37.03 -3.46
C ARG A 202 -13.70 37.27 -2.74
N ILE A 203 -13.92 36.54 -1.66
CA ILE A 203 -15.06 36.70 -0.78
C ILE A 203 -14.68 37.70 0.30
N VAL A 204 -15.52 38.71 0.48
CA VAL A 204 -15.39 39.72 1.54
C VAL A 204 -16.53 39.51 2.54
N VAL A 205 -16.17 39.45 3.82
CA VAL A 205 -17.12 39.39 4.91
C VAL A 205 -17.41 40.82 5.36
N ASP A 206 -18.64 41.26 5.16
CA ASP A 206 -19.07 42.61 5.54
C ASP A 206 -19.56 42.66 6.98
N GLU A 207 -20.35 41.65 7.37
CA GLU A 207 -20.97 41.55 8.67
C GLU A 207 -20.95 40.09 9.13
N GLN A 208 -20.64 39.89 10.41
CA GLN A 208 -20.55 38.58 11.05
C GLN A 208 -20.90 38.69 12.53
N GLU A 209 -21.34 37.59 13.13
CA GLU A 209 -21.60 37.46 14.56
C GLU A 209 -20.92 36.21 15.12
N VAL A 210 -20.58 36.24 16.41
CA VAL A 210 -20.05 35.08 17.13
C VAL A 210 -21.21 34.39 17.84
N VAL A 211 -21.36 33.09 17.59
CA VAL A 211 -22.35 32.24 18.26
C VAL A 211 -21.62 31.26 19.17
N THR A 212 -21.88 31.34 20.47
CA THR A 212 -21.32 30.41 21.46
C THR A 212 -22.25 29.20 21.60
N HIS A 213 -21.75 28.03 21.26
CA HIS A 213 -22.47 26.76 21.44
C HIS A 213 -22.30 26.20 22.85
N SER A 214 -21.06 26.26 23.38
CA SER A 214 -20.71 25.81 24.72
C SER A 214 -19.68 26.74 25.32
N ASP A 215 -19.97 27.31 26.48
CA ASP A 215 -19.05 28.20 27.22
C ASP A 215 -18.29 27.42 28.31
N ASP A 216 -17.63 26.34 27.91
CA ASP A 216 -16.79 25.55 28.80
C ASP A 216 -15.55 26.35 29.23
N ALA A 217 -15.20 26.29 30.51
CA ALA A 217 -14.11 27.08 31.09
C ALA A 217 -12.72 26.73 30.53
N PHE A 218 -12.56 25.56 29.91
CA PHE A 218 -11.30 25.05 29.40
C PHE A 218 -11.29 24.90 27.87
N ALA A 219 -12.40 24.48 27.27
CA ALA A 219 -12.53 24.27 25.83
C ALA A 219 -13.86 24.84 25.29
N PRO A 220 -14.01 26.17 25.23
CA PRO A 220 -15.21 26.80 24.71
C PRO A 220 -15.41 26.45 23.24
N VAL A 221 -16.66 26.20 22.86
CA VAL A 221 -17.10 25.94 21.49
C VAL A 221 -17.88 27.14 21.00
N ALA A 222 -17.33 27.82 20.00
CA ALA A 222 -17.98 28.95 19.35
C ALA A 222 -17.64 29.00 17.87
N TYR A 223 -18.53 29.61 17.09
CA TYR A 223 -18.37 29.74 15.65
C TYR A 223 -18.81 31.12 15.13
N LEU A 224 -18.33 31.45 13.93
CA LEU A 224 -18.72 32.66 13.21
C LEU A 224 -19.89 32.35 12.28
N ASN A 225 -20.95 33.15 12.41
CA ASN A 225 -22.04 33.20 11.46
C ASN A 225 -21.89 34.44 10.57
N PHE A 226 -21.77 34.23 9.26
CA PHE A 226 -21.65 35.32 8.29
C PHE A 226 -23.04 35.81 7.90
N THR A 227 -23.40 37.01 8.36
CA THR A 227 -24.72 37.61 8.09
C THR A 227 -24.74 38.38 6.76
N ARG A 228 -23.61 38.98 6.36
CA ARG A 228 -23.45 39.64 5.06
C ARG A 228 -22.08 39.42 4.45
N THR A 229 -22.06 39.01 3.19
CA THR A 229 -20.86 38.76 2.39
C THR A 229 -21.07 39.23 0.96
N HIS A 230 -19.99 39.58 0.26
CA HIS A 230 -20.01 39.88 -1.17
C HIS A 230 -18.75 39.39 -1.88
N LEU A 231 -18.76 39.45 -3.21
CA LEU A 231 -17.63 39.07 -4.07
C LEU A 231 -16.96 40.32 -4.66
N GLU A 232 -15.63 40.34 -4.61
CA GLU A 232 -14.82 41.34 -5.31
C GLU A 232 -13.99 40.68 -6.43
N ASP A 233 -14.00 41.28 -7.62
CA ASP A 233 -13.23 40.77 -8.76
C ASP A 233 -11.72 40.90 -8.56
N LYS A 234 -10.97 39.88 -8.99
CA LYS A 234 -9.51 39.90 -9.02
C LYS A 234 -9.02 40.24 -10.42
N GLN A 235 -7.93 40.98 -10.51
CA GLN A 235 -7.26 41.34 -11.77
C GLN A 235 -6.45 40.14 -12.32
N LEU A 236 -7.15 39.07 -12.71
CA LEU A 236 -6.53 37.81 -13.18
C LEU A 236 -6.60 37.62 -14.71
N GLY A 237 -7.48 38.33 -15.41
CA GLY A 237 -7.73 38.10 -16.84
C GLY A 237 -8.19 36.65 -17.15
N ASP A 238 -7.89 36.18 -18.37
CA ASP A 238 -8.29 34.85 -18.86
C ASP A 238 -7.33 33.71 -18.46
N LEU A 239 -6.57 33.88 -17.38
CA LEU A 239 -5.64 32.84 -16.92
C LEU A 239 -6.39 31.56 -16.54
N THR A 240 -5.89 30.43 -17.03
CA THR A 240 -6.36 29.08 -16.65
C THR A 240 -6.02 28.76 -15.20
N GLN A 241 -6.68 27.75 -14.62
CA GLN A 241 -6.39 27.28 -13.25
C GLN A 241 -4.89 26.96 -13.05
N ALA A 242 -4.28 26.28 -14.02
CA ALA A 242 -2.86 25.91 -13.97
C ALA A 242 -1.94 27.13 -14.00
N GLN A 243 -2.23 28.12 -14.86
CA GLN A 243 -1.42 29.34 -14.96
C GLN A 243 -1.44 30.18 -13.66
N ARG A 244 -2.54 30.14 -12.90
CA ARG A 244 -2.68 30.91 -11.65
C ARG A 244 -1.83 30.38 -10.51
N ILE A 245 -1.44 29.11 -10.56
CA ILE A 245 -0.63 28.47 -9.52
C ILE A 245 0.85 28.39 -9.87
N VAL A 246 1.24 28.88 -11.06
CA VAL A 246 2.65 28.95 -11.47
C VAL A 246 3.43 29.83 -10.51
N GLY A 247 4.59 29.35 -10.06
CA GLY A 247 5.47 30.08 -9.13
C GLY A 247 5.08 29.99 -7.66
N LEU A 248 3.98 29.29 -7.32
CA LEU A 248 3.69 28.94 -5.92
C LEU A 248 4.65 27.83 -5.45
N PRO A 249 5.09 27.87 -4.19
CA PRO A 249 6.02 26.88 -3.67
C PRO A 249 5.44 25.46 -3.74
N ALA A 250 6.31 24.51 -4.07
CA ALA A 250 6.03 23.09 -4.07
C ALA A 250 7.17 22.40 -3.33
N THR A 251 6.85 21.72 -2.23
CA THR A 251 7.79 20.98 -1.39
C THR A 251 8.06 19.57 -1.91
N CYS A 252 7.19 19.04 -2.77
CA CYS A 252 7.40 17.74 -3.39
C CYS A 252 8.28 17.89 -4.63
N GLU A 253 9.55 17.49 -4.53
CA GLU A 253 10.40 17.30 -5.71
C GLU A 253 9.70 16.32 -6.66
N ARG A 254 9.53 16.74 -7.92
CA ARG A 254 8.99 15.85 -8.94
C ARG A 254 10.11 14.95 -9.45
N PRO A 255 10.04 13.62 -9.23
CA PRO A 255 11.00 12.73 -9.86
C PRO A 255 10.81 12.79 -11.38
N GLU A 256 11.89 12.56 -12.13
CA GLU A 256 11.75 12.31 -13.56
C GLU A 256 10.93 11.04 -13.79
N LEU A 257 9.81 11.16 -14.50
CA LEU A 257 8.88 10.07 -14.76
C LEU A 257 9.17 9.41 -16.11
N LEU A 258 8.80 8.14 -16.24
CA LEU A 258 8.82 7.45 -17.52
C LEU A 258 7.63 7.85 -18.39
N ASP A 259 7.93 8.45 -19.55
CA ASP A 259 7.21 8.44 -20.84
C ASP A 259 5.95 7.59 -20.89
N ALA A 260 6.22 6.32 -21.12
CA ALA A 260 5.29 5.22 -21.09
C ALA A 260 5.95 4.09 -20.28
N PRO A 261 5.17 3.15 -19.72
CA PRO A 261 5.76 1.89 -19.29
C PRO A 261 6.57 1.32 -20.47
N PRO A 262 7.82 0.87 -20.24
CA PRO A 262 8.58 0.25 -21.31
C PRO A 262 7.75 -0.90 -21.90
N PRO A 263 7.86 -1.16 -23.22
CA PRO A 263 7.25 -2.36 -23.78
C PRO A 263 7.67 -3.55 -22.92
N VAL A 264 6.70 -4.34 -22.51
CA VAL A 264 6.99 -5.62 -21.84
C VAL A 264 7.62 -6.48 -22.92
N ASP A 265 8.95 -6.49 -23.00
CA ASP A 265 9.63 -7.22 -24.06
C ASP A 265 9.15 -8.68 -24.03
N GLY A 266 8.53 -9.04 -25.15
CA GLY A 266 8.01 -10.36 -25.37
C GLY A 266 9.16 -11.34 -25.54
N SER A 267 8.89 -12.57 -25.10
CA SER A 267 9.61 -13.79 -25.47
C SER A 267 11.07 -13.88 -25.02
N THR A 268 11.29 -14.29 -23.78
CA THR A 268 11.93 -15.60 -23.66
C THR A 268 10.82 -16.63 -23.67
N ASP A 269 10.74 -17.40 -24.75
CA ASP A 269 9.84 -18.55 -24.76
C ASP A 269 10.23 -19.48 -23.60
N PRO A 270 9.25 -20.10 -22.92
CA PRO A 270 9.56 -21.08 -21.90
C PRO A 270 10.47 -22.15 -22.52
N PRO A 271 11.43 -22.71 -21.76
CA PRO A 271 12.26 -23.79 -22.25
C PRO A 271 11.38 -24.88 -22.87
N SER A 272 11.74 -25.32 -24.07
CA SER A 272 11.09 -26.44 -24.75
C SER A 272 11.49 -27.76 -24.08
N GLU A 273 11.00 -27.99 -22.86
CA GLU A 273 11.07 -29.30 -22.21
C GLU A 273 9.66 -29.86 -22.11
N ASP A 274 9.54 -31.16 -22.39
CA ASP A 274 8.27 -31.89 -22.40
C ASP A 274 7.47 -31.66 -21.11
N ALA A 275 6.16 -31.58 -21.26
CA ALA A 275 5.21 -31.34 -20.17
C ALA A 275 5.34 -32.43 -19.09
N THR A 276 6.14 -32.15 -18.07
CA THR A 276 6.18 -32.95 -16.84
C THR A 276 4.82 -32.88 -16.14
N ALA A 277 4.44 -33.93 -15.41
CA ALA A 277 3.19 -33.94 -14.65
C ALA A 277 3.14 -32.75 -13.68
N VAL A 278 1.97 -32.13 -13.54
CA VAL A 278 1.77 -31.04 -12.57
C VAL A 278 2.01 -31.60 -11.17
N PRO A 279 2.99 -31.09 -10.40
CA PRO A 279 3.24 -31.58 -9.07
C PRO A 279 2.06 -31.25 -8.15
N GLU A 280 1.58 -32.23 -7.40
CA GLU A 280 0.57 -31.99 -6.36
C GLU A 280 1.10 -30.98 -5.32
N PRO A 281 0.25 -30.05 -4.86
CA PRO A 281 0.64 -29.06 -3.86
C PRO A 281 0.92 -29.71 -2.53
N THR A 282 1.98 -29.25 -1.85
CA THR A 282 2.25 -29.63 -0.47
C THR A 282 1.51 -28.67 0.44
N VAL A 283 0.84 -29.22 1.46
CA VAL A 283 0.20 -28.43 2.51
C VAL A 283 0.82 -28.79 3.85
N ALA A 284 1.27 -27.78 4.57
CA ALA A 284 1.77 -27.93 5.94
C ALA A 284 1.05 -26.94 6.86
N GLU A 285 0.86 -27.33 8.12
CA GLU A 285 0.13 -26.52 9.08
C GLU A 285 0.78 -26.55 10.46
N SER A 286 0.78 -25.39 11.14
CA SER A 286 1.23 -25.27 12.52
C SER A 286 0.46 -24.15 13.20
N ALA A 287 -0.25 -24.51 14.28
CA ALA A 287 -0.96 -23.60 15.17
C ALA A 287 -1.74 -22.48 14.46
N GLY A 288 -2.65 -22.90 13.57
CA GLY A 288 -3.55 -22.03 12.83
C GLY A 288 -2.97 -21.49 11.52
N TRP A 289 -1.65 -21.48 11.36
CA TRP A 289 -1.00 -21.16 10.08
C TRP A 289 -1.05 -22.34 9.14
N VAL A 290 -1.31 -22.07 7.87
CA VAL A 290 -1.32 -23.06 6.80
C VAL A 290 -0.54 -22.51 5.62
N TRP A 291 0.41 -23.31 5.12
CA TRP A 291 1.19 -23.03 3.94
C TRP A 291 0.83 -24.01 2.85
N VAL A 292 0.62 -23.50 1.64
CA VAL A 292 0.27 -24.30 0.46
C VAL A 292 1.20 -23.92 -0.68
N GLY A 293 1.86 -24.90 -1.27
CA GLY A 293 2.68 -24.69 -2.46
C GLY A 293 3.52 -25.90 -2.88
N PRO A 294 4.11 -25.85 -4.09
CA PRO A 294 3.71 -24.97 -5.18
C PRO A 294 2.33 -25.40 -5.73
N ILE A 295 1.49 -24.45 -6.13
CA ILE A 295 0.29 -24.74 -6.92
C ILE A 295 0.56 -24.29 -8.34
N GLU A 296 0.44 -25.19 -9.31
CA GLU A 296 0.71 -24.89 -10.70
C GLU A 296 -0.57 -24.79 -11.52
N GLY A 297 -0.71 -23.68 -12.25
CA GLY A 297 -1.87 -23.40 -13.08
C GLY A 297 -1.55 -23.54 -14.55
N ARG A 298 -2.05 -24.59 -15.19
CA ARG A 298 -1.94 -24.81 -16.64
C ARG A 298 -3.25 -24.45 -17.33
N ALA A 299 -3.15 -23.84 -18.52
CA ALA A 299 -4.32 -23.65 -19.36
C ALA A 299 -4.68 -24.97 -20.06
N ASP A 300 -5.98 -25.28 -20.10
CA ASP A 300 -6.52 -26.47 -20.75
C ASP A 300 -7.94 -26.20 -21.27
N GLY A 301 -8.24 -26.62 -22.50
CA GLY A 301 -9.62 -26.68 -23.01
C GLY A 301 -10.46 -25.40 -22.92
N GLY A 302 -9.84 -24.21 -22.91
CA GLY A 302 -10.53 -22.90 -22.75
C GLY A 302 -10.53 -22.34 -21.33
N ARG A 303 -10.02 -23.10 -20.35
CA ARG A 303 -9.80 -22.68 -18.97
C ARG A 303 -8.44 -21.98 -18.82
N SER A 304 -8.39 -20.84 -18.13
CA SER A 304 -7.12 -20.15 -17.86
C SER A 304 -6.31 -20.87 -16.77
N GLY A 305 -4.97 -20.74 -16.81
CA GLY A 305 -4.14 -21.35 -15.77
C GLY A 305 -4.39 -20.75 -14.38
N MET A 306 -4.77 -19.48 -14.29
CA MET A 306 -5.19 -18.87 -13.01
C MET A 306 -6.42 -19.56 -12.43
N GLU A 307 -7.42 -19.85 -13.26
CA GLU A 307 -8.63 -20.52 -12.82
C GLU A 307 -8.34 -21.95 -12.33
N ALA A 308 -7.46 -22.69 -13.01
CA ALA A 308 -6.98 -23.99 -12.56
C ALA A 308 -6.28 -23.92 -11.20
N ALA A 309 -5.34 -22.98 -11.04
CA ALA A 309 -4.60 -22.80 -9.79
C ALA A 309 -5.52 -22.42 -8.61
N LEU A 310 -6.51 -21.55 -8.84
CA LEU A 310 -7.42 -21.09 -7.80
C LEU A 310 -8.42 -22.17 -7.35
N ASP A 311 -8.80 -23.10 -8.21
CA ASP A 311 -9.61 -24.26 -7.79
C ASP A 311 -8.79 -25.21 -6.93
N THR A 312 -7.57 -25.56 -7.35
CA THR A 312 -6.66 -26.37 -6.54
C THR A 312 -6.40 -25.72 -5.18
N LEU A 313 -6.24 -24.40 -5.14
CA LEU A 313 -6.13 -23.64 -3.89
C LEU A 313 -7.41 -23.76 -3.05
N THR A 314 -8.58 -23.56 -3.66
CA THR A 314 -9.87 -23.64 -2.96
C THR A 314 -10.07 -25.03 -2.35
N GLU A 315 -9.73 -26.10 -3.07
CA GLU A 315 -9.81 -27.48 -2.59
C GLU A 315 -8.82 -27.74 -1.44
N SER A 316 -7.57 -27.28 -1.60
CA SER A 316 -6.52 -27.42 -0.58
C SER A 316 -6.88 -26.73 0.75
N LEU A 317 -7.58 -25.59 0.68
CA LEU A 317 -8.07 -24.85 1.84
C LEU A 317 -9.34 -25.47 2.43
N SER A 318 -10.33 -25.81 1.58
CA SER A 318 -11.64 -26.31 2.02
C SER A 318 -11.53 -27.65 2.74
N SER A 319 -10.63 -28.52 2.29
CA SER A 319 -10.30 -29.78 2.98
C SER A 319 -9.79 -29.60 4.42
N ARG A 320 -9.42 -28.37 4.80
CA ARG A 320 -8.95 -27.98 6.15
C ARG A 320 -9.88 -26.99 6.85
N GLY A 321 -11.09 -26.78 6.33
CA GLY A 321 -12.05 -25.82 6.87
C GLY A 321 -11.56 -24.37 6.81
N LEU A 322 -10.82 -24.02 5.77
CA LEU A 322 -10.37 -22.65 5.47
C LEU A 322 -11.03 -22.17 4.18
N ALA A 323 -11.18 -20.85 4.07
CA ALA A 323 -11.67 -20.18 2.87
C ALA A 323 -10.60 -19.27 2.26
N VAL A 324 -10.82 -18.81 1.03
CA VAL A 324 -9.95 -17.81 0.38
C VAL A 324 -9.87 -16.48 1.15
N SER A 325 -10.86 -16.20 2.00
CA SER A 325 -10.84 -15.05 2.91
C SER A 325 -9.84 -15.20 4.06
N ASP A 326 -9.29 -16.40 4.29
CA ASP A 326 -8.28 -16.70 5.33
C ASP A 326 -6.84 -16.49 4.85
N LEU A 327 -6.67 -16.15 3.57
CA LEU A 327 -5.36 -15.87 2.99
C LEU A 327 -4.72 -14.62 3.62
N THR A 328 -3.42 -14.70 3.86
CA THR A 328 -2.62 -13.61 4.43
C THR A 328 -1.55 -13.12 3.45
N SER A 329 -0.90 -14.05 2.75
CA SER A 329 0.12 -13.75 1.74
C SER A 329 0.04 -14.69 0.55
N VAL A 330 0.27 -14.16 -0.65
CA VAL A 330 0.36 -14.91 -1.90
C VAL A 330 1.57 -14.44 -2.69
N ALA A 331 2.47 -15.35 -3.04
CA ALA A 331 3.45 -15.12 -4.10
C ALA A 331 2.93 -15.72 -5.41
N LEU A 332 2.72 -14.85 -6.40
CA LEU A 332 2.20 -15.18 -7.72
C LEU A 332 3.32 -15.05 -8.76
N PHE A 333 3.79 -16.17 -9.26
CA PHE A 333 4.73 -16.21 -10.38
C PHE A 333 3.94 -16.38 -11.67
N VAL A 334 4.17 -15.50 -12.65
CA VAL A 334 3.50 -15.56 -13.96
C VAL A 334 4.51 -15.92 -15.04
N SER A 335 4.11 -16.72 -16.02
CA SER A 335 4.96 -17.04 -17.18
C SER A 335 5.23 -15.83 -18.07
N ARG A 336 4.21 -14.96 -18.25
CA ARG A 336 4.27 -13.79 -19.13
C ARG A 336 3.55 -12.59 -18.50
N MET A 337 4.26 -11.50 -18.28
CA MET A 337 3.69 -10.29 -17.69
C MET A 337 2.69 -9.58 -18.62
N SER A 338 2.73 -9.86 -19.94
CA SER A 338 1.71 -9.39 -20.90
C SER A 338 0.29 -9.91 -20.59
N ARG A 339 0.16 -11.02 -19.85
CA ARG A 339 -1.14 -11.58 -19.44
C ARG A 339 -1.62 -11.09 -18.08
N TYR A 340 -0.89 -10.21 -17.42
CA TYR A 340 -1.15 -9.73 -16.06
C TYR A 340 -2.58 -9.22 -15.86
N ALA A 341 -3.11 -8.43 -16.81
CA ALA A 341 -4.47 -7.90 -16.72
C ALA A 341 -5.53 -9.02 -16.74
N ALA A 342 -5.44 -9.95 -17.69
CA ALA A 342 -6.37 -11.08 -17.80
C ALA A 342 -6.32 -12.01 -16.57
N LEU A 343 -5.12 -12.31 -16.07
CA LEU A 343 -4.94 -13.13 -14.86
C LEU A 343 -5.51 -12.44 -13.61
N ASN A 344 -5.35 -11.11 -13.50
CA ASN A 344 -5.93 -10.35 -12.39
C ASN A 344 -7.46 -10.32 -12.41
N SER A 345 -8.09 -10.26 -13.59
CA SER A 345 -9.55 -10.31 -13.72
C SER A 345 -10.10 -11.60 -13.10
N GLU A 346 -9.47 -12.75 -13.36
CA GLU A 346 -9.87 -14.02 -12.75
C GLU A 346 -9.57 -14.08 -11.25
N TYR A 347 -8.42 -13.56 -10.84
CA TYR A 347 -8.05 -13.48 -9.43
C TYR A 347 -9.06 -12.67 -8.60
N VAL A 348 -9.50 -11.50 -9.11
CA VAL A 348 -10.53 -10.66 -8.48
C VAL A 348 -11.84 -11.42 -8.32
N ARG A 349 -12.26 -12.13 -9.37
CA ARG A 349 -13.54 -12.86 -9.42
C ARG A 349 -13.64 -13.89 -8.28
N ARG A 350 -12.52 -14.52 -7.91
CA ARG A 350 -12.51 -15.58 -6.90
C ARG A 350 -12.26 -15.10 -5.47
N LEU A 351 -11.35 -14.15 -5.25
CA LEU A 351 -10.98 -13.71 -3.90
C LEU A 351 -11.92 -12.64 -3.32
N GLY A 352 -12.64 -11.89 -4.15
CA GLY A 352 -13.58 -10.87 -3.68
C GLY A 352 -12.93 -9.70 -2.93
N GLY A 353 -13.47 -9.38 -1.74
CA GLY A 353 -13.11 -8.20 -0.93
C GLY A 353 -11.88 -8.39 -0.03
N SER A 354 -11.76 -9.53 0.65
CA SER A 354 -10.61 -9.85 1.51
C SER A 354 -9.44 -10.31 0.66
N ARG A 355 -8.40 -9.48 0.57
CA ARG A 355 -7.25 -9.73 -0.31
C ARG A 355 -5.99 -9.93 0.54
N PRO A 356 -5.16 -10.93 0.22
CA PRO A 356 -3.87 -11.10 0.89
C PRO A 356 -2.87 -10.02 0.45
N ALA A 357 -1.78 -9.89 1.19
CA ALA A 357 -0.57 -9.26 0.68
C ALA A 357 -0.09 -10.09 -0.52
N ARG A 358 0.36 -9.43 -1.60
CA ARG A 358 0.70 -10.14 -2.83
C ARG A 358 2.00 -9.66 -3.45
N LEU A 359 2.85 -10.61 -3.78
CA LEU A 359 3.99 -10.45 -4.69
C LEU A 359 3.58 -10.96 -6.08
N CYS A 360 3.91 -10.24 -7.16
CA CYS A 360 3.69 -10.76 -8.51
C CYS A 360 4.87 -10.47 -9.44
N VAL A 361 5.59 -11.51 -9.86
CA VAL A 361 6.77 -11.39 -10.73
C VAL A 361 6.70 -12.37 -11.89
N GLN A 362 7.35 -12.03 -13.01
CA GLN A 362 7.50 -13.00 -14.11
C GLN A 362 8.56 -14.03 -13.73
N ALA A 363 8.33 -15.29 -14.07
CA ALA A 363 9.31 -16.36 -13.93
C ALA A 363 9.30 -17.24 -15.19
N PRO A 364 10.44 -17.80 -15.62
CA PRO A 364 10.53 -18.78 -16.70
C PRO A 364 9.92 -20.13 -16.27
N LEU A 365 8.60 -20.16 -16.09
CA LEU A 365 7.85 -21.34 -15.68
C LEU A 365 7.89 -22.45 -16.76
N PRO A 366 7.69 -23.72 -16.37
CA PRO A 366 7.65 -24.84 -17.32
C PRO A 366 6.61 -24.64 -18.44
N ALA A 367 6.82 -25.30 -19.58
CA ALA A 367 5.90 -25.25 -20.70
C ALA A 367 4.46 -25.62 -20.29
N GLY A 368 3.49 -24.83 -20.75
CA GLY A 368 2.07 -24.98 -20.43
C GLY A 368 1.64 -24.39 -19.08
N SER A 369 2.57 -24.09 -18.16
CA SER A 369 2.27 -23.44 -16.88
C SER A 369 2.14 -21.92 -17.04
N GLU A 370 0.94 -21.40 -16.86
CA GLU A 370 0.70 -19.95 -16.95
C GLU A 370 1.07 -19.23 -15.67
N VAL A 371 0.78 -19.85 -14.52
CA VAL A 371 1.03 -19.31 -13.19
C VAL A 371 1.52 -20.37 -12.21
N ARG A 372 2.26 -19.94 -11.19
CA ARG A 372 2.58 -20.73 -10.00
C ARG A 372 2.30 -19.91 -8.75
N LEU A 373 1.58 -20.51 -7.79
CA LEU A 373 1.23 -19.87 -6.52
C LEU A 373 1.96 -20.52 -5.36
N GLU A 374 2.32 -19.68 -4.41
CA GLU A 374 2.72 -20.04 -3.06
C GLU A 374 1.86 -19.22 -2.10
N VAL A 375 1.24 -19.87 -1.13
CA VAL A 375 0.15 -19.27 -0.36
C VAL A 375 0.34 -19.52 1.12
N THR A 376 0.13 -18.47 1.91
CA THR A 376 0.01 -18.55 3.37
C THR A 376 -1.39 -18.12 3.79
N ALA A 377 -1.99 -18.89 4.69
CA ALA A 377 -3.30 -18.63 5.29
C ALA A 377 -3.21 -18.70 6.82
N LEU A 378 -4.14 -18.03 7.49
CA LEU A 378 -4.26 -18.06 8.94
C LEU A 378 -5.73 -18.29 9.33
N ARG A 379 -5.97 -19.38 10.06
CA ARG A 379 -7.30 -19.74 10.54
C ARG A 379 -7.90 -18.62 11.39
N ALA A 380 -9.13 -18.21 11.08
CA ALA A 380 -9.81 -17.07 11.71
C ALA A 380 -9.85 -17.10 13.25
N ALA A 381 -9.85 -18.28 13.87
CA ALA A 381 -9.82 -18.44 15.33
C ALA A 381 -8.46 -18.08 15.99
N ALA A 382 -7.39 -17.90 15.21
CA ALA A 382 -6.03 -17.80 15.72
C ALA A 382 -5.51 -16.35 15.92
N ALA A 383 -6.01 -15.34 15.19
CA ALA A 383 -5.65 -13.93 15.44
C ALA A 383 -6.58 -12.91 14.74
N ARG A 384 -6.63 -11.70 15.30
CA ARG A 384 -7.20 -10.50 14.65
C ARG A 384 -6.28 -10.08 13.50
N ARG A 385 -6.75 -10.16 12.26
CA ARG A 385 -6.03 -9.69 11.06
C ARG A 385 -6.34 -8.22 10.78
N ARG A 386 -5.34 -7.46 10.34
CA ARG A 386 -5.54 -6.08 9.88
C ARG A 386 -4.96 -5.93 8.48
N HIS A 387 -5.83 -5.59 7.55
CA HIS A 387 -5.46 -5.30 6.16
C HIS A 387 -5.21 -3.79 6.01
N MET A 388 -4.26 -3.43 5.16
CA MET A 388 -4.07 -2.05 4.73
C MET A 388 -4.22 -1.94 3.22
N HIS A 389 -5.05 -0.99 2.79
CA HIS A 389 -5.25 -0.65 1.40
C HIS A 389 -5.02 0.85 1.19
N VAL A 390 -4.04 1.21 0.36
CA VAL A 390 -3.92 2.58 -0.17
C VAL A 390 -4.74 2.63 -1.46
N GLN A 391 -5.80 3.42 -1.46
CA GLN A 391 -6.81 3.42 -2.53
C GLN A 391 -6.99 4.81 -3.17
N SER A 392 -6.53 5.86 -2.50
CA SER A 392 -6.49 7.21 -3.05
C SER A 392 -5.12 7.51 -3.66
N VAL A 393 -5.14 8.31 -4.73
CA VAL A 393 -3.93 8.95 -5.26
C VAL A 393 -3.54 10.07 -4.29
N SER A 394 -2.26 10.14 -3.91
CA SER A 394 -1.77 11.02 -2.85
C SER A 394 -0.27 11.28 -3.01
N HIS A 395 0.37 12.01 -2.08
CA HIS A 395 1.84 12.20 -2.09
C HIS A 395 2.61 11.19 -1.22
N TRP A 396 1.94 10.41 -0.36
CA TRP A 396 2.61 9.57 0.63
C TRP A 396 2.96 8.17 0.09
N ALA A 397 1.99 7.43 -0.47
CA ALA A 397 2.20 6.07 -0.98
C ALA A 397 1.35 5.81 -2.24
N PRO A 398 1.82 4.91 -3.14
CA PRO A 398 1.10 4.59 -4.35
C PRO A 398 -0.20 3.84 -4.02
N ALA A 399 -1.27 4.23 -4.72
CA ALA A 399 -2.52 3.46 -4.71
C ALA A 399 -2.28 2.04 -5.23
N ASN A 400 -3.04 1.06 -4.75
CA ASN A 400 -2.90 -0.31 -5.22
C ASN A 400 -3.25 -0.40 -6.71
N ILE A 401 -2.37 -1.02 -7.49
CA ILE A 401 -2.58 -1.22 -8.94
C ILE A 401 -3.21 -2.58 -9.27
N GLY A 402 -3.56 -3.37 -8.26
CA GLY A 402 -4.07 -4.72 -8.42
C GLY A 402 -4.83 -5.23 -7.20
N PRO A 403 -5.35 -6.46 -7.27
CA PRO A 403 -6.20 -7.06 -6.24
C PRO A 403 -5.39 -7.61 -5.07
N TYR A 404 -4.77 -6.71 -4.30
CA TYR A 404 -4.00 -7.05 -3.11
C TYR A 404 -4.17 -6.00 -2.01
N SER A 405 -3.84 -6.37 -0.77
CA SER A 405 -3.55 -5.43 0.32
C SER A 405 -2.08 -5.05 0.27
N GLN A 406 -1.75 -3.76 0.44
CA GLN A 406 -0.35 -3.33 0.57
C GLN A 406 0.33 -4.04 1.74
N SER A 407 -0.42 -4.36 2.79
CA SER A 407 0.04 -5.20 3.88
C SER A 407 -1.09 -5.95 4.58
N VAL A 408 -0.71 -7.03 5.26
CA VAL A 408 -1.60 -7.81 6.15
C VAL A 408 -0.85 -8.12 7.44
N LEU A 409 -1.32 -7.56 8.55
CA LEU A 409 -0.80 -7.84 9.88
C LEU A 409 -1.57 -8.99 10.53
N CYS A 410 -0.83 -9.99 11.00
CA CYS A 410 -1.32 -11.22 11.61
C CYS A 410 -0.63 -11.44 12.95
N GLY A 411 -1.20 -10.91 14.04
CA GLY A 411 -0.52 -10.90 15.33
C GLY A 411 0.76 -10.07 15.27
N GLU A 412 1.91 -10.73 15.42
CA GLU A 412 3.24 -10.11 15.40
C GLU A 412 3.91 -10.11 14.01
N VAL A 413 3.31 -10.79 13.02
CA VAL A 413 3.86 -10.93 11.67
C VAL A 413 3.15 -9.97 10.70
N LEU A 414 3.93 -9.15 10.00
CA LEU A 414 3.42 -8.26 8.95
C LEU A 414 3.93 -8.74 7.58
N TYR A 415 3.01 -9.10 6.70
CA TYR A 415 3.33 -9.31 5.28
C TYR A 415 3.15 -8.02 4.50
N VAL A 416 4.13 -7.66 3.67
CA VAL A 416 4.07 -6.50 2.78
C VAL A 416 4.01 -6.99 1.33
N ALA A 417 3.10 -6.44 0.54
CA ALA A 417 3.01 -6.75 -0.88
C ALA A 417 4.28 -6.30 -1.63
N GLY A 418 4.47 -6.82 -2.84
CA GLY A 418 5.55 -6.36 -3.71
C GLY A 418 5.42 -4.87 -4.03
N MET A 419 6.50 -4.11 -3.84
CA MET A 419 6.54 -2.65 -4.05
C MET A 419 7.45 -2.30 -5.21
N ILE A 420 6.92 -1.56 -6.18
CA ILE A 420 7.62 -1.01 -7.35
C ILE A 420 7.74 0.51 -7.24
N GLY A 421 8.65 1.11 -8.03
CA GLY A 421 9.01 2.54 -7.96
C GLY A 421 7.99 3.48 -8.62
N LEU A 422 6.73 3.42 -8.21
CA LEU A 422 5.67 4.32 -8.68
C LEU A 422 5.71 5.65 -7.93
N ASP A 423 5.68 6.77 -8.65
CA ASP A 423 5.38 8.06 -8.05
C ASP A 423 3.92 8.08 -7.54
N PRO A 424 3.67 8.31 -6.24
CA PRO A 424 2.32 8.25 -5.65
C PRO A 424 1.30 9.19 -6.28
N ALA A 425 1.74 10.37 -6.74
CA ALA A 425 0.86 11.43 -7.22
C ALA A 425 0.42 11.19 -8.67
N SER A 426 1.35 10.77 -9.53
CA SER A 426 1.08 10.51 -10.94
C SER A 426 0.73 9.05 -11.25
N MET A 427 1.03 8.12 -10.34
CA MET A 427 0.93 6.67 -10.54
C MET A 427 1.76 6.16 -11.75
N ARG A 428 2.83 6.88 -12.10
CA ARG A 428 3.80 6.50 -13.15
C ARG A 428 5.10 6.00 -12.53
N LEU A 429 5.81 5.13 -13.23
CA LEU A 429 7.15 4.71 -12.80
C LEU A 429 8.15 5.86 -12.93
N VAL A 430 9.05 5.97 -11.96
CA VAL A 430 10.19 6.89 -12.06
C VAL A 430 11.24 6.37 -13.05
N ARG A 431 11.98 7.28 -13.68
CA ARG A 431 13.03 6.96 -14.65
C ARG A 431 14.30 6.46 -13.94
N GLY A 432 14.90 5.41 -14.48
CA GLY A 432 16.15 4.80 -13.98
C GLY A 432 15.95 3.74 -12.90
N GLY A 433 16.60 2.59 -13.06
CA GLY A 433 16.43 1.43 -12.16
C GLY A 433 16.84 1.70 -10.71
N GLU A 434 17.91 2.46 -10.48
CA GLU A 434 18.30 2.86 -9.12
C GLU A 434 17.29 3.79 -8.45
N GLN A 435 16.74 4.75 -9.20
CA GLN A 435 15.73 5.67 -8.65
C GLN A 435 14.44 4.91 -8.34
N GLN A 436 14.07 3.95 -9.19
CA GLN A 436 12.96 3.03 -8.91
C GLN A 436 13.23 2.22 -7.64
N ALA A 437 14.44 1.67 -7.46
CA ALA A 437 14.82 0.93 -6.27
C ALA A 437 14.69 1.77 -5.00
N ARG A 438 15.23 3.01 -5.00
CA ARG A 438 15.15 3.93 -3.86
C ARG A 438 13.71 4.31 -3.53
N LEU A 439 12.90 4.66 -4.52
CA LEU A 439 11.51 5.05 -4.30
C LEU A 439 10.66 3.86 -3.83
N ALA A 440 10.81 2.70 -4.46
CA ALA A 440 10.10 1.48 -4.08
C ALA A 440 10.42 1.07 -2.63
N LEU A 441 11.67 1.22 -2.20
CA LEU A 441 12.06 0.94 -0.82
C LEU A 441 11.44 1.94 0.16
N ARG A 442 11.38 3.23 -0.17
CA ARG A 442 10.64 4.21 0.63
C ARG A 442 9.16 3.86 0.76
N HIS A 443 8.55 3.25 -0.26
CA HIS A 443 7.17 2.76 -0.15
C HIS A 443 7.04 1.61 0.83
N VAL A 444 8.00 0.68 0.84
CA VAL A 444 8.06 -0.38 1.86
C VAL A 444 8.11 0.22 3.26
N GLU A 445 9.01 1.18 3.50
CA GLU A 445 9.16 1.87 4.79
C GLU A 445 7.84 2.51 5.24
N ARG A 446 7.24 3.34 4.37
CA ARG A 446 5.95 4.01 4.66
C ARG A 446 4.81 3.04 4.90
N VAL A 447 4.79 1.92 4.18
CA VAL A 447 3.77 0.89 4.34
C VAL A 447 3.93 0.18 5.69
N ILE A 448 5.15 -0.14 6.09
CA ILE A 448 5.43 -0.74 7.41
C ILE A 448 4.97 0.21 8.53
N GLU A 449 5.41 1.46 8.50
CA GLU A 449 5.06 2.49 9.49
C GLU A 449 3.55 2.79 9.56
N ALA A 450 2.84 2.67 8.42
CA ALA A 450 1.39 2.85 8.38
C ALA A 450 0.61 1.63 8.90
N SER A 451 1.23 0.45 8.90
CA SER A 451 0.56 -0.81 9.23
C SER A 451 0.55 -1.10 10.74
N SER A 452 1.60 -0.70 11.46
CA SER A 452 1.73 -0.89 12.90
C SER A 452 2.63 0.16 13.52
N ASN A 453 2.30 0.63 14.73
CA ASN A 453 3.16 1.54 15.49
C ASN A 453 4.43 0.86 16.02
N ASP A 454 4.39 -0.48 16.12
CA ASP A 454 5.50 -1.30 16.63
C ASP A 454 6.36 -1.87 15.48
N ALA A 455 6.18 -1.40 14.24
CA ALA A 455 6.92 -1.89 13.08
C ALA A 455 7.64 -0.75 12.36
N ASP A 456 8.93 -0.98 12.11
CA ASP A 456 9.83 -0.12 11.34
C ASP A 456 10.77 -0.98 10.46
N THR A 457 11.76 -0.36 9.85
CA THR A 457 12.79 -1.06 9.04
C THR A 457 13.59 -2.09 9.83
N ASP A 458 13.81 -1.88 11.12
CA ASP A 458 14.57 -2.81 11.96
C ASP A 458 13.76 -4.07 12.29
N THR A 459 12.43 -3.98 12.20
CA THR A 459 11.54 -5.16 12.34
C THR A 459 11.54 -6.11 11.14
N VAL A 460 12.15 -5.72 10.01
CA VAL A 460 12.19 -6.54 8.79
C VAL A 460 13.08 -7.77 8.98
N VAL A 461 12.49 -8.96 8.87
CA VAL A 461 13.22 -10.23 9.07
C VAL A 461 13.88 -10.70 7.78
N GLN A 462 13.20 -10.57 6.64
CA GLN A 462 13.71 -11.02 5.35
C GLN A 462 13.24 -10.11 4.22
N THR A 463 14.15 -9.89 3.28
CA THR A 463 13.99 -9.02 2.12
C THR A 463 14.40 -9.78 0.86
N VAL A 464 13.52 -9.76 -0.14
CA VAL A 464 13.83 -10.26 -1.49
C VAL A 464 13.72 -9.11 -2.48
N CYS A 465 14.82 -8.86 -3.20
CA CYS A 465 14.89 -7.91 -4.30
C CYS A 465 14.76 -8.65 -5.63
N TYR A 466 13.76 -8.28 -6.42
CA TYR A 466 13.62 -8.76 -7.79
C TYR A 466 14.07 -7.64 -8.73
N VAL A 467 15.03 -7.94 -9.61
CA VAL A 467 15.51 -7.01 -10.63
C VAL A 467 15.32 -7.59 -12.02
N THR A 468 15.15 -6.75 -13.02
CA THR A 468 15.04 -7.20 -14.43
C THR A 468 16.38 -7.18 -15.17
N ASP A 469 17.34 -6.43 -14.65
CA ASP A 469 18.68 -6.29 -15.22
C ASP A 469 19.74 -6.67 -14.17
N PRO A 470 20.67 -7.60 -14.47
CA PRO A 470 21.76 -7.97 -13.56
C PRO A 470 22.62 -6.79 -13.08
N SER A 471 22.76 -5.72 -13.86
CA SER A 471 23.50 -4.51 -13.47
C SER A 471 22.92 -3.82 -12.23
N LEU A 472 21.65 -4.07 -11.90
CA LEU A 472 20.98 -3.53 -10.72
C LEU A 472 21.26 -4.33 -9.43
N LEU A 473 21.84 -5.53 -9.52
CA LEU A 473 22.09 -6.38 -8.36
C LEU A 473 23.00 -5.68 -7.33
N THR A 474 24.10 -5.09 -7.77
CA THR A 474 25.05 -4.38 -6.90
C THR A 474 24.44 -3.14 -6.25
N PRO A 475 23.86 -2.16 -6.98
CA PRO A 475 23.29 -0.97 -6.35
C PRO A 475 22.09 -1.31 -5.45
N CYS A 476 21.23 -2.27 -5.83
CA CYS A 476 20.13 -2.71 -4.97
C CYS A 476 20.63 -3.39 -3.69
N SER A 477 21.68 -4.22 -3.78
CA SER A 477 22.26 -4.86 -2.59
C SER A 477 22.88 -3.85 -1.63
N ALA A 478 23.58 -2.84 -2.15
CA ALA A 478 24.09 -1.73 -1.36
C ALA A 478 22.96 -0.96 -0.66
N LEU A 479 21.83 -0.74 -1.36
CA LEU A 479 20.67 -0.08 -0.78
C LEU A 479 20.00 -0.92 0.32
N MET A 480 19.86 -2.25 0.14
CA MET A 480 19.38 -3.15 1.20
C MET A 480 20.28 -3.08 2.43
N THR A 481 21.60 -3.16 2.26
CA THR A 481 22.54 -3.09 3.38
C THR A 481 22.46 -1.75 4.11
N ALA A 482 22.25 -0.65 3.39
CA ALA A 482 22.19 0.68 3.99
C ALA A 482 20.87 0.96 4.75
N ARG A 483 19.75 0.35 4.35
CA ARG A 483 18.40 0.70 4.85
C ARG A 483 17.69 -0.42 5.61
N LEU A 484 18.06 -1.68 5.34
CA LEU A 484 17.45 -2.89 5.89
C LEU A 484 18.55 -3.84 6.41
N ALA A 485 19.55 -3.30 7.11
CA ALA A 485 20.76 -3.99 7.54
C ALA A 485 20.47 -5.23 8.41
N SER A 486 19.39 -5.21 9.19
CA SER A 486 19.00 -6.31 10.08
C SER A 486 18.34 -7.48 9.33
N SER A 487 17.86 -7.26 8.11
CA SER A 487 17.11 -8.27 7.36
C SER A 487 18.00 -9.33 6.71
N LEU A 488 17.45 -10.53 6.54
CA LEU A 488 18.03 -11.56 5.67
C LEU A 488 17.81 -11.17 4.20
N GLN A 489 18.88 -10.94 3.47
CA GLN A 489 18.82 -10.32 2.13
C GLN A 489 19.00 -11.35 1.02
N CYS A 490 18.13 -11.28 0.00
CA CYS A 490 18.22 -12.07 -1.21
C CYS A 490 17.96 -11.17 -2.43
N ALA A 491 18.73 -11.32 -3.50
CA ALA A 491 18.50 -10.64 -4.77
C ALA A 491 18.48 -11.65 -5.91
N VAL A 492 17.51 -11.52 -6.82
CA VAL A 492 17.33 -12.41 -7.97
C VAL A 492 16.96 -11.61 -9.22
N VAL A 493 17.38 -12.12 -10.37
CA VAL A 493 17.05 -11.53 -11.68
C VAL A 493 15.87 -12.28 -12.28
N VAL A 494 14.82 -11.55 -12.66
CA VAL A 494 13.61 -12.09 -13.26
C VAL A 494 13.35 -11.48 -14.63
N PRO A 495 12.63 -12.17 -15.54
CA PRO A 495 12.40 -11.65 -16.89
C PRO A 495 11.55 -10.37 -16.95
N GLY A 496 10.73 -10.11 -15.94
CA GLY A 496 9.80 -8.98 -15.98
C GLY A 496 9.05 -8.76 -14.68
N LEU A 497 8.65 -7.51 -14.47
CA LEU A 497 7.91 -7.04 -13.30
C LEU A 497 6.65 -6.28 -13.74
N PRO A 498 5.65 -6.13 -12.86
CA PRO A 498 4.44 -5.37 -13.16
C PRO A 498 4.76 -3.96 -13.66
N ARG A 499 3.98 -3.48 -14.64
CA ARG A 499 4.17 -2.17 -15.30
C ARG A 499 5.52 -1.99 -16.03
N GLY A 500 6.31 -3.05 -16.20
CA GLY A 500 7.67 -2.94 -16.75
C GLY A 500 8.64 -2.27 -15.78
N ALA A 501 8.41 -2.41 -14.47
CA ALA A 501 9.34 -1.92 -13.46
C ALA A 501 10.71 -2.63 -13.58
N ALA A 502 11.76 -1.92 -13.19
CA ALA A 502 13.11 -2.46 -13.16
C ALA A 502 13.41 -3.23 -11.87
N VAL A 503 12.78 -2.83 -10.76
CA VAL A 503 13.01 -3.34 -9.40
C VAL A 503 11.68 -3.48 -8.64
N GLU A 504 11.52 -4.59 -7.91
CA GLU A 504 10.44 -4.83 -6.97
C GLU A 504 10.99 -5.35 -5.63
N TRP A 505 10.56 -4.73 -4.52
CA TRP A 505 10.91 -5.16 -3.16
C TRP A 505 9.80 -5.99 -2.55
N HIS A 506 10.14 -7.12 -1.93
CA HIS A 506 9.22 -7.94 -1.15
C HIS A 506 9.80 -8.22 0.23
N VAL A 507 9.04 -7.91 1.28
CA VAL A 507 9.50 -8.07 2.66
C VAL A 507 8.41 -8.64 3.55
N TRP A 508 8.83 -9.22 4.67
CA TRP A 508 7.96 -9.46 5.80
C TRP A 508 8.68 -9.10 7.10
N THR A 509 7.91 -8.71 8.11
CA THR A 509 8.42 -8.21 9.38
C THR A 509 7.88 -9.01 10.56
N HIS A 510 8.61 -8.95 11.66
CA HIS A 510 8.19 -9.47 12.95
C HIS A 510 8.41 -8.40 14.01
N ALA A 511 7.38 -8.06 14.79
CA ALA A 511 7.41 -6.95 15.76
C ALA A 511 8.61 -7.01 16.73
N HIS A 512 9.10 -8.20 17.03
CA HIS A 512 10.23 -8.45 17.93
C HIS A 512 11.56 -8.80 17.24
N ASN A 513 11.76 -8.48 15.94
CA ASN A 513 12.99 -8.85 15.21
C ASN A 513 14.28 -8.31 15.86
N ALA A 514 14.23 -7.17 16.56
CA ALA A 514 15.36 -6.64 17.32
C ALA A 514 15.84 -7.60 18.43
N GLN A 515 14.97 -8.48 18.90
CA GLN A 515 15.28 -9.51 19.90
C GLN A 515 15.73 -10.84 19.27
N PHE A 516 15.76 -10.92 17.93
CA PHE A 516 16.16 -12.15 17.24
C PHE A 516 17.68 -12.27 17.32
N LEU A 517 18.12 -13.48 17.62
CA LEU A 517 19.51 -13.86 17.46
C LEU A 517 19.79 -14.01 15.97
N SER A 518 20.97 -13.58 15.53
CA SER A 518 21.41 -13.68 14.14
C SER A 518 22.76 -14.37 14.07
N GLU A 519 22.94 -15.19 13.04
CA GLU A 519 24.19 -15.86 12.76
C GLU A 519 24.41 -15.87 11.24
N CYS A 520 25.57 -15.40 10.80
CA CYS A 520 26.02 -15.57 9.42
C CYS A 520 27.15 -16.58 9.41
N ARG A 521 26.90 -17.75 8.82
CA ARG A 521 27.91 -18.77 8.59
C ARG A 521 28.33 -18.69 7.13
N GLN A 522 29.49 -18.11 6.89
CA GLN A 522 30.24 -18.35 5.66
C GLN A 522 31.00 -19.66 5.84
N SER A 523 30.26 -20.77 5.82
CA SER A 523 30.88 -22.08 5.79
C SER A 523 31.12 -22.45 4.34
N SER A 524 32.37 -22.60 3.93
CA SER A 524 32.70 -23.65 2.96
C SER A 524 32.38 -25.01 3.61
N LEU A 525 31.10 -25.25 3.91
CA LEU A 525 30.56 -26.58 4.06
C LEU A 525 30.66 -27.14 2.66
N GLU A 526 31.82 -27.70 2.32
CA GLU A 526 31.96 -28.60 1.19
C GLU A 526 31.08 -29.82 1.47
N LEU A 527 29.77 -29.62 1.41
CA LEU A 527 28.79 -30.68 1.23
C LEU A 527 28.96 -31.09 -0.22
N ASP A 528 29.87 -32.06 -0.42
CA ASP A 528 30.23 -32.60 -1.71
C ASP A 528 30.73 -31.54 -2.71
N GLY A 529 31.52 -30.56 -2.27
CA GLY A 529 32.15 -29.54 -3.13
C GLY A 529 31.29 -28.32 -3.50
N VAL A 530 30.16 -28.10 -2.82
CA VAL A 530 29.32 -26.89 -2.99
C VAL A 530 29.71 -25.82 -1.97
N ALA A 531 29.91 -24.58 -2.39
CA ALA A 531 30.09 -23.46 -1.47
C ALA A 531 28.73 -22.89 -1.04
N MET A 532 28.48 -22.80 0.27
CA MET A 532 27.21 -22.35 0.83
C MET A 532 27.39 -21.17 1.79
N GLU A 533 26.73 -20.06 1.50
CA GLU A 533 26.61 -18.94 2.43
C GLU A 533 25.25 -19.01 3.12
N VAL A 534 25.24 -19.14 4.44
CA VAL A 534 24.01 -19.27 5.23
C VAL A 534 23.88 -18.12 6.20
N SER A 535 22.85 -17.30 6.02
CA SER A 535 22.44 -16.29 6.98
C SER A 535 21.17 -16.76 7.68
N LEU A 536 21.19 -16.78 9.01
CA LEU A 536 20.11 -17.29 9.86
C LEU A 536 19.71 -16.23 10.88
N ARG A 537 18.40 -16.09 11.11
CA ARG A 537 17.84 -15.34 12.23
C ARG A 537 16.82 -16.21 12.96
N TRP A 538 16.75 -16.11 14.28
CA TRP A 538 15.75 -16.86 15.04
C TRP A 538 15.40 -16.21 16.37
N SER A 539 14.22 -16.56 16.87
CA SER A 539 13.82 -16.33 18.24
C SER A 539 13.27 -17.61 18.84
N VAL A 540 13.91 -18.05 19.92
CA VAL A 540 13.43 -19.19 20.72
C VAL A 540 12.13 -18.84 21.43
N ALA A 541 12.02 -17.59 21.94
CA ALA A 541 10.83 -17.11 22.64
C ALA A 541 9.59 -17.11 21.74
N HIS A 542 9.75 -16.74 20.47
CA HIS A 542 8.66 -16.72 19.48
C HIS A 542 8.60 -18.00 18.62
N ARG A 543 9.44 -19.02 18.91
CA ARG A 543 9.53 -20.30 18.19
C ARG A 543 9.56 -20.14 16.66
N LEU A 544 10.37 -19.19 16.21
CA LEU A 544 10.47 -18.80 14.81
C LEU A 544 11.93 -18.74 14.39
N SER A 545 12.24 -19.24 13.20
CA SER A 545 13.54 -19.07 12.57
C SER A 545 13.38 -18.81 11.08
N ALA A 546 14.29 -18.04 10.50
CA ALA A 546 14.32 -17.72 9.09
C ALA A 546 15.75 -17.80 8.58
N ALA A 547 15.93 -18.21 7.34
CA ALA A 547 17.24 -18.31 6.70
C ALA A 547 17.21 -17.77 5.27
N THR A 548 18.34 -17.20 4.86
CA THR A 548 18.70 -17.06 3.44
C THR A 548 19.96 -17.88 3.20
N VAL A 549 19.92 -18.75 2.19
CA VAL A 549 21.02 -19.62 1.80
C VAL A 549 21.39 -19.36 0.36
N LEU A 550 22.67 -19.16 0.07
CA LEU A 550 23.18 -18.93 -1.28
C LEU A 550 24.16 -20.05 -1.62
N CYS A 551 23.86 -20.80 -2.67
CA CYS A 551 24.67 -21.92 -3.12
C CYS A 551 25.41 -21.57 -4.41
N SER A 552 26.71 -21.83 -4.41
CA SER A 552 27.59 -21.63 -5.56
C SER A 552 28.19 -22.97 -5.98
N ALA A 553 28.22 -23.24 -7.28
CA ALA A 553 28.85 -24.44 -7.81
C ALA A 553 30.37 -24.26 -7.89
N GLY A 554 31.13 -25.27 -7.46
CA GLY A 554 32.56 -25.37 -7.79
C GLY A 554 32.75 -26.11 -9.13
N GLY A 555 33.71 -25.69 -9.95
CA GLY A 555 34.05 -26.42 -11.20
C GLY A 555 33.00 -26.30 -12.32
N ASP A 556 32.51 -27.43 -12.85
CA ASP A 556 31.63 -27.60 -14.04
C ASP A 556 30.28 -26.84 -14.03
N GLY A 557 30.07 -25.94 -13.07
CA GLY A 557 29.04 -24.90 -13.11
C GLY A 557 27.61 -25.33 -12.78
N ARG A 558 27.34 -26.61 -12.51
CA ARG A 558 25.99 -27.12 -12.16
C ARG A 558 25.98 -27.87 -10.83
N LEU A 559 24.86 -27.80 -10.13
CA LEU A 559 24.64 -28.51 -8.85
C LEU A 559 23.86 -29.80 -9.11
N SER A 560 24.30 -30.92 -8.55
CA SER A 560 23.59 -32.20 -8.61
C SER A 560 22.39 -32.23 -7.66
N ALA A 561 21.41 -33.11 -7.95
CA ALA A 561 20.24 -33.30 -7.10
C ALA A 561 20.62 -33.76 -5.67
N GLY A 562 21.65 -34.59 -5.53
CA GLY A 562 22.16 -35.05 -4.23
C GLY A 562 22.72 -33.91 -3.38
N GLN A 563 23.58 -33.07 -3.98
CA GLN A 563 24.12 -31.86 -3.34
C GLN A 563 23.00 -30.91 -2.88
N LEU A 564 22.03 -30.64 -3.75
CA LEU A 564 20.89 -29.78 -3.43
C LEU A 564 19.99 -30.39 -2.34
N THR A 565 19.78 -31.70 -2.36
CA THR A 565 19.04 -32.40 -1.30
C THR A 565 19.74 -32.26 0.04
N GLY A 566 21.07 -32.44 0.08
CA GLY A 566 21.89 -32.22 1.27
C GLY A 566 21.79 -30.80 1.80
N CYS A 567 21.90 -29.80 0.92
CA CYS A 567 21.69 -28.39 1.23
C CYS A 567 20.33 -28.14 1.88
N LEU A 568 19.23 -28.52 1.20
CA LEU A 568 17.87 -28.28 1.68
C LEU A 568 17.60 -28.99 3.02
N ARG A 569 18.05 -30.23 3.19
CA ARG A 569 17.92 -30.97 4.47
C ARG A 569 18.71 -30.30 5.60
N SER A 570 19.92 -29.83 5.32
CA SER A 570 20.73 -29.08 6.28
C SER A 570 20.05 -27.78 6.70
N THR A 571 19.49 -27.01 5.74
CA THR A 571 18.71 -25.80 6.01
C THR A 571 17.50 -26.09 6.90
N VAL A 572 16.70 -27.11 6.56
CA VAL A 572 15.53 -27.52 7.37
C VAL A 572 15.94 -27.95 8.78
N GLY A 573 17.00 -28.75 8.91
CA GLY A 573 17.52 -29.18 10.20
C GLY A 573 17.99 -28.01 11.06
N CYS A 574 18.70 -27.06 10.46
CA CYS A 574 19.15 -25.84 11.14
C CYS A 574 17.96 -25.01 11.64
N LEU A 575 16.97 -24.76 10.78
CA LEU A 575 15.77 -24.00 11.15
C LEU A 575 15.00 -24.65 12.31
N ARG A 576 14.76 -25.97 12.23
CA ARG A 576 14.06 -26.72 13.30
C ARG A 576 14.84 -26.81 14.59
N SER A 577 16.18 -26.85 14.53
CA SER A 577 17.01 -26.80 15.74
C SER A 577 16.80 -25.51 16.56
N LYS A 578 16.36 -24.43 15.89
CA LYS A 578 16.11 -23.12 16.52
C LYS A 578 14.63 -22.87 16.83
N ALA A 579 13.72 -23.23 15.91
CA ALA A 579 12.28 -22.97 16.05
C ALA A 579 11.53 -24.08 16.80
N GLY A 580 12.09 -25.29 16.86
CA GLY A 580 11.43 -26.49 17.40
C GLY A 580 11.37 -27.62 16.36
N GLN A 581 11.46 -28.87 16.82
CA GLN A 581 11.48 -30.03 15.92
C GLN A 581 10.16 -30.23 15.17
N ALA A 582 9.05 -29.75 15.74
CA ALA A 582 7.73 -29.75 15.11
C ALA A 582 7.47 -28.53 14.21
N ALA A 583 8.43 -27.62 14.07
CA ALA A 583 8.26 -26.43 13.25
C ALA A 583 8.04 -26.80 11.78
N VAL A 584 7.00 -26.19 11.21
CA VAL A 584 6.74 -26.26 9.77
C VAL A 584 7.74 -25.37 9.07
N CYS A 585 8.43 -25.93 8.08
CA CYS A 585 9.37 -25.21 7.24
C CYS A 585 8.72 -24.87 5.91
N HIS A 586 8.86 -23.62 5.49
CA HIS A 586 8.41 -23.11 4.20
C HIS A 586 9.62 -22.54 3.47
N LEU A 587 10.03 -23.20 2.39
CA LEU A 587 11.22 -22.89 1.60
C LEU A 587 10.81 -22.45 0.21
N ARG A 588 11.24 -21.27 -0.20
CA ARG A 588 11.23 -20.84 -1.60
C ARG A 588 12.64 -20.94 -2.16
N VAL A 589 12.79 -21.72 -3.23
CA VAL A 589 14.09 -22.07 -3.83
C VAL A 589 14.19 -21.42 -5.19
N PHE A 590 14.87 -20.28 -5.27
CA PHE A 590 15.21 -19.64 -6.52
C PHE A 590 16.37 -20.38 -7.18
N HIS A 591 16.25 -20.71 -8.46
CA HIS A 591 17.30 -21.42 -9.18
C HIS A 591 17.44 -20.94 -10.61
N CYS A 592 18.66 -21.01 -11.14
CA CYS A 592 18.88 -20.84 -12.57
C CYS A 592 18.13 -21.92 -13.35
N VAL A 593 17.64 -21.59 -14.54
CA VAL A 593 16.78 -22.47 -15.35
C VAL A 593 17.45 -23.83 -15.59
N GLU A 594 18.77 -23.86 -15.79
CA GLU A 594 19.49 -25.09 -16.12
C GLU A 594 19.64 -26.06 -14.94
N ASP A 595 19.38 -25.61 -13.69
CA ASP A 595 19.38 -26.48 -12.50
C ASP A 595 17.98 -27.04 -12.19
N GLY A 596 16.97 -26.74 -13.01
CA GLY A 596 15.56 -27.02 -12.70
C GLY A 596 15.25 -28.50 -12.41
N ALA A 597 15.80 -29.43 -13.19
CA ALA A 597 15.60 -30.85 -12.97
C ALA A 597 16.16 -31.32 -11.62
N ALA A 598 17.38 -30.90 -11.28
CA ALA A 598 18.04 -31.25 -10.03
C ALA A 598 17.33 -30.65 -8.81
N VAL A 599 16.85 -29.41 -8.93
CA VAL A 599 16.07 -28.73 -7.88
C VAL A 599 14.70 -29.40 -7.70
N ALA A 600 14.04 -29.82 -8.77
CA ALA A 600 12.76 -30.52 -8.70
C ALA A 600 12.91 -31.85 -7.94
N GLU A 601 13.92 -32.65 -8.28
CA GLU A 601 14.22 -33.90 -7.57
C GLU A 601 14.56 -33.69 -6.09
N ALA A 602 15.37 -32.68 -5.79
CA ALA A 602 15.70 -32.32 -4.41
C ALA A 602 14.47 -31.84 -3.61
N ALA A 603 13.61 -31.03 -4.22
CA ALA A 603 12.37 -30.57 -3.60
C ALA A 603 11.42 -31.74 -3.29
N LEU A 604 11.26 -32.68 -4.22
CA LEU A 604 10.46 -33.90 -4.00
C LEU A 604 10.99 -34.73 -2.82
N SER A 605 12.32 -34.75 -2.62
CA SER A 605 13.00 -35.53 -1.58
C SER A 605 12.97 -34.89 -0.18
N VAL A 606 12.56 -33.62 -0.08
CA VAL A 606 12.56 -32.82 1.16
C VAL A 606 11.16 -32.38 1.57
N ARG A 607 10.24 -32.23 0.61
CA ARG A 607 8.85 -31.85 0.90
C ARG A 607 8.12 -32.91 1.72
N GLY A 608 7.12 -32.50 2.48
CA GLY A 608 6.28 -33.37 3.28
C GLY A 608 5.33 -32.61 4.21
N PRO A 609 4.67 -33.28 5.17
CA PRO A 609 3.66 -32.68 6.04
C PRO A 609 4.12 -31.48 6.87
N LEU A 610 5.43 -31.38 7.11
CA LEU A 610 6.07 -30.30 7.86
C LEU A 610 7.06 -29.47 7.04
N CYS A 611 7.09 -29.65 5.72
CA CYS A 611 8.04 -28.96 4.84
C CYS A 611 7.41 -28.68 3.47
N VAL A 612 7.12 -27.42 3.19
CA VAL A 612 6.68 -26.95 1.88
C VAL A 612 7.91 -26.41 1.15
N VAL A 613 8.14 -26.90 -0.07
CA VAL A 613 9.26 -26.46 -0.91
C VAL A 613 8.70 -25.99 -2.24
N THR A 614 8.92 -24.71 -2.56
CA THR A 614 8.48 -24.07 -3.80
C THR A 614 9.69 -23.73 -4.67
N PRO A 615 10.00 -24.53 -5.70
CA PRO A 615 10.97 -24.16 -6.72
C PRO A 615 10.47 -22.99 -7.57
N VAL A 616 11.32 -21.99 -7.76
CA VAL A 616 11.05 -20.82 -8.58
C VAL A 616 12.22 -20.63 -9.54
N PRO A 617 12.03 -20.89 -10.85
CA PRO A 617 13.09 -20.64 -11.82
C PRO A 617 13.28 -19.13 -11.97
N VAL A 618 14.52 -18.67 -12.08
CA VAL A 618 14.91 -17.27 -12.26
C VAL A 618 16.02 -17.16 -13.31
N THR A 619 16.25 -15.97 -13.84
CA THR A 619 17.31 -15.73 -14.84
C THR A 619 18.69 -15.83 -14.21
N ALA A 620 18.85 -15.29 -13.00
CA ALA A 620 20.11 -15.30 -12.26
C ALA A 620 19.86 -15.10 -10.77
N VAL A 621 20.83 -15.51 -9.95
CA VAL A 621 20.78 -15.41 -8.49
C VAL A 621 21.96 -14.60 -7.98
N GLY A 622 21.71 -13.72 -6.99
CA GLY A 622 22.76 -13.09 -6.19
C GLY A 622 23.70 -12.17 -6.97
N ASP A 623 24.91 -12.65 -7.27
CA ASP A 623 25.93 -11.90 -8.03
C ASP A 623 25.76 -12.03 -9.55
N GLY A 624 24.83 -12.89 -10.00
CA GLY A 624 24.55 -13.15 -11.40
C GLY A 624 25.63 -13.94 -12.14
N VAL A 625 26.64 -14.46 -11.43
CA VAL A 625 27.80 -15.13 -12.04
C VAL A 625 28.07 -16.49 -11.41
N THR A 626 28.26 -16.54 -10.09
CA THR A 626 28.71 -17.78 -9.42
C THR A 626 27.59 -18.48 -8.65
N ARG A 627 26.61 -17.70 -8.19
CA ARG A 627 25.49 -18.20 -7.41
C ARG A 627 24.44 -18.81 -8.34
N ARG A 628 24.12 -20.07 -8.08
CA ARG A 628 23.19 -20.88 -8.90
C ARG A 628 21.81 -21.01 -8.27
N VAL A 629 21.79 -21.09 -6.93
CA VAL A 629 20.56 -21.30 -6.14
C VAL A 629 20.54 -20.37 -4.93
N ALA A 630 19.38 -19.77 -4.66
CA ALA A 630 19.09 -19.06 -3.41
C ALA A 630 17.86 -19.68 -2.74
N VAL A 631 17.94 -19.93 -1.44
CA VAL A 631 16.81 -20.41 -0.64
C VAL A 631 16.43 -19.33 0.36
N THR A 632 15.19 -18.88 0.31
CA THR A 632 14.57 -18.10 1.39
C THR A 632 13.66 -19.03 2.17
N ALA A 633 13.93 -19.18 3.47
CA ALA A 633 13.22 -20.14 4.30
C ALA A 633 12.67 -19.50 5.57
N LEU A 634 11.51 -19.96 6.00
CA LEU A 634 10.86 -19.65 7.26
C LEU A 634 10.50 -20.96 7.95
N ALA A 635 10.78 -21.08 9.24
CA ALA A 635 10.22 -22.12 10.07
C ALA A 635 9.49 -21.49 11.26
N MET A 636 8.28 -21.97 11.50
CA MET A 636 7.46 -21.50 12.60
C MET A 636 6.78 -22.68 13.29
N ASP A 637 6.91 -22.71 14.61
CA ASP A 637 6.14 -23.58 15.49
C ASP A 637 5.26 -22.71 16.38
N ALA A 638 4.08 -22.36 15.88
CA ALA A 638 3.20 -21.41 16.55
C ALA A 638 2.40 -22.05 17.71
N ALA A 639 2.76 -23.26 18.17
CA ALA A 639 2.12 -23.89 19.32
C ALA A 639 2.37 -23.07 20.60
N ARG A 640 1.45 -22.15 20.89
CA ARG A 640 1.30 -21.56 22.23
C ARG A 640 0.78 -22.67 23.17
N GLU A 641 1.69 -23.38 23.82
CA GLU A 641 1.37 -23.84 25.17
C GLU A 641 1.32 -22.59 26.05
N LYS A 642 0.11 -22.04 26.24
CA LYS A 642 -0.15 -21.31 27.48
C LYS A 642 0.04 -22.32 28.62
N ARG A 643 1.15 -22.22 29.32
CA ARG A 643 1.19 -22.56 30.75
C ARG A 643 1.45 -21.26 31.50
N ASP A 644 0.36 -20.83 32.13
CA ASP A 644 0.17 -19.84 33.18
C ASP A 644 0.53 -18.38 32.91
#